data_AF-A0A9E2DEB9-F1
#
_entry.id   AF-A0A9E2DEB9-F1
#
_cell.length_a   1.000
_cell.length_b   1.000
_cell.length_c   1.000
_cell.angle_alpha   90.00
_cell.angle_beta   90.00
_cell.angle_gamma   90.00
#
_symmetry.space_group_name_H-M   'P 1'
#
loop_
_entity.id
_entity.type
_entity.pdbx_description
1 polymer ?
#
loop_
_entity_poly.entity_id
_entity_poly.type
_entity_poly.pdbx_seq_one_letter_code
_entity_poly.pdbx_strand_id
1 'polypeptide(L)'
;MTFGRYVGNISSRFDATELMAQLASVPQWLDAGQVLPLSDGHDQVLKSDLVMGGQAVSVAIKVFGRQSLFKDWFDRRNGSKAARSYHAGAFLYQKALGTAEPIAWLDRWDDGRLVESYYLCIHVAAPCFRDALIQIYEQEQNNAGMMALLHKVAPALRRLHEAGFMHGDLGNQNILVPKSSAGTYLEPLFIDLNRSQYASAPLGDRERAHDLARIALPGAYLDIFKMIYNHHQNLPEPLAWLEKKARKRFWGHRRRSRFRHPIRFLKRLRQGQPASPYPSDKDLWLWDEKTAQPVVVLDRSEKRRLRSPRDIAITLFRGVMASPSLYRRYRRLLSESYSKPVTLKNRFGVALHPRTEYVEQEWALLKALGSPPVLLRFCHHETPEDWQAGIALVERLYREKIPVMVKILQDRQAVLNPVSWRAFLRMVVGAVADKVSQIEVTHAKNRSKWGVWTNREFKALMQPVLELRHEFPRVNFVGPACIDFEYLAVLSGLADLPKGLHLNGLSHLMYVDRRGAPENKQGGFSTVEKSALLKAIADWSSRVDSKVIVSEVNWPIQGAGLWSPITGTYEKAEWRRDAPGETELDYANFMLRFLALTVCSGHVSEVYWWRLSARGYGLVDDQNGFAPRPAFTALKFFLHLLGDAVFVKKHDTPEDRYLLEFTQGARRILMAWRVSGEQPLDGFGPFDQAWDAFGAAIERPVFRASPTYYCVEGAVDGSRDLCVSG
;
A
#
# COMPACT_ATOMS: atom_id res chain seq x y z
N MET A 1 37.34 40.30 -8.91
CA MET A 1 38.41 40.20 -9.93
C MET A 1 37.84 40.59 -11.27
N THR A 2 38.69 41.01 -12.21
CA THR A 2 38.27 41.37 -13.57
C THR A 2 38.86 40.36 -14.54
N PHE A 3 38.03 39.76 -15.38
CA PHE A 3 38.41 38.74 -16.37
C PHE A 3 38.05 39.28 -17.75
N GLY A 4 39.00 39.94 -18.41
CA GLY A 4 38.72 40.72 -19.63
C GLY A 4 37.64 41.77 -19.36
N ARG A 5 36.46 41.60 -19.97
CA ARG A 5 35.30 42.51 -19.83
C ARG A 5 34.34 42.18 -18.68
N TYR A 6 34.60 41.10 -17.93
CA TYR A 6 33.73 40.63 -16.85
C TYR A 6 34.27 41.00 -15.48
N VAL A 7 33.37 41.33 -14.55
CA VAL A 7 33.65 41.38 -13.12
C VAL A 7 33.11 40.10 -12.49
N GLY A 8 33.90 39.45 -11.64
CA GLY A 8 33.50 38.18 -11.08
C GLY A 8 34.39 37.66 -9.95
N ASN A 9 34.19 36.39 -9.63
CA ASN A 9 35.08 35.61 -8.77
C ASN A 9 35.22 34.17 -9.30
N ILE A 10 36.38 33.57 -9.05
CA ILE A 10 36.71 32.18 -9.34
C ILE A 10 37.07 31.47 -8.03
N SER A 11 36.70 30.20 -7.90
CA SER A 11 37.10 29.39 -6.76
C SER A 11 38.60 29.10 -6.83
N SER A 12 39.30 29.17 -5.70
CA SER A 12 40.76 29.06 -5.63
C SER A 12 41.29 27.72 -6.18
N ARG A 13 40.48 26.67 -6.17
CA ARG A 13 40.84 25.36 -6.75
C ARG A 13 40.94 25.41 -8.28
N PHE A 14 40.24 26.35 -8.91
CA PHE A 14 40.16 26.52 -10.36
C PHE A 14 40.93 27.75 -10.84
N ASP A 15 41.75 28.36 -9.99
CA ASP A 15 42.53 29.56 -10.33
C ASP A 15 43.75 29.20 -11.20
N ALA A 16 43.48 28.80 -12.44
CA ALA A 16 44.47 28.43 -13.45
C ALA A 16 44.38 29.38 -14.65
N THR A 17 45.52 29.86 -15.15
CA THR A 17 45.61 30.83 -16.25
C THR A 17 44.83 30.41 -17.51
N GLU A 18 44.82 29.11 -17.83
CA GLU A 18 44.07 28.54 -18.96
C GLU A 18 42.56 28.71 -18.82
N LEU A 19 42.03 28.56 -17.60
CA LEU A 19 40.61 28.75 -17.34
C LEU A 19 40.24 30.24 -17.37
N MET A 20 41.11 31.10 -16.85
CA MET A 20 40.92 32.57 -16.89
C MET A 20 40.78 33.09 -18.33
N ALA A 21 41.58 32.55 -19.25
CA ALA A 21 41.50 32.88 -20.67
C ALA A 21 40.19 32.41 -21.32
N GLN A 22 39.73 31.19 -21.00
CA GLN A 22 38.43 30.67 -21.48
C GLN A 22 37.24 31.47 -20.91
N LEU A 23 37.30 31.89 -19.64
CA LEU A 23 36.24 32.69 -19.00
C LEU A 23 36.16 34.13 -19.52
N ALA A 24 37.26 34.68 -20.05
CA ALA A 24 37.26 36.02 -20.65
C ALA A 24 36.48 36.08 -21.98
N SER A 25 36.28 34.93 -22.65
CA SER A 25 35.64 34.79 -23.97
C SER A 25 34.38 33.91 -23.94
N VAL A 26 33.64 33.92 -22.82
CA VAL A 26 32.45 33.05 -22.62
C VAL A 26 31.49 33.04 -23.81
N PRO A 27 31.11 34.17 -24.44
CA PRO A 27 30.19 34.11 -25.59
C PRO A 27 30.78 33.42 -26.81
N GLN A 28 32.05 33.66 -27.13
CA GLN A 28 32.72 32.94 -28.23
C GLN A 28 32.81 31.43 -27.94
N TRP A 29 33.05 31.06 -26.69
CA TRP A 29 33.06 29.67 -26.25
C TRP A 29 31.68 29.02 -26.35
N LEU A 30 30.63 29.72 -25.94
CA LEU A 30 29.25 29.24 -26.04
C LEU A 30 28.78 29.11 -27.49
N ASP A 31 29.23 30.00 -28.38
CA ASP A 31 28.88 30.02 -29.80
C ASP A 31 29.65 28.99 -30.65
N ALA A 32 30.74 28.41 -30.13
CA ALA A 32 31.59 27.43 -30.83
C ALA A 32 30.93 26.04 -31.04
N GLY A 33 29.63 25.90 -30.78
CA GLY A 33 28.83 24.73 -31.16
C GLY A 33 28.97 23.49 -30.26
N GLN A 34 29.68 23.58 -29.13
CA GLN A 34 29.90 22.48 -28.18
C GLN A 34 29.06 22.63 -26.89
N VAL A 35 27.82 23.09 -27.03
CA VAL A 35 26.94 23.39 -25.89
C VAL A 35 25.63 22.62 -26.00
N LEU A 36 25.26 21.93 -24.92
CA LEU A 36 23.99 21.21 -24.80
C LEU A 36 23.04 21.97 -23.86
N PRO A 37 21.87 22.46 -24.32
CA PRO A 37 20.90 23.08 -23.43
C PRO A 37 20.29 22.05 -22.46
N LEU A 38 20.31 22.37 -21.17
CA LEU A 38 19.71 21.58 -20.09
C LEU A 38 18.35 22.13 -19.63
N SER A 39 18.02 23.39 -19.96
CA SER A 39 16.74 23.99 -19.62
C SER A 39 16.28 25.05 -20.63
N ASP A 40 14.99 25.07 -20.93
CA ASP A 40 14.37 26.09 -21.77
C ASP A 40 13.74 27.20 -20.92
N GLY A 41 14.17 28.44 -21.13
CA GLY A 41 13.66 29.57 -20.36
C GLY A 41 14.34 30.91 -20.65
N HIS A 42 13.88 31.94 -19.94
CA HIS A 42 14.53 33.26 -19.92
C HIS A 42 15.92 33.19 -19.28
N ASP A 43 16.03 32.45 -18.18
CA ASP A 43 17.31 32.05 -17.61
C ASP A 43 17.56 30.62 -18.14
N GLN A 44 18.71 30.37 -18.76
CA GLN A 44 19.05 29.11 -19.40
C GLN A 44 20.17 28.40 -18.63
N VAL A 45 20.18 27.08 -18.67
CA VAL A 45 21.29 26.25 -18.17
C VAL A 45 21.85 25.49 -19.35
N LEU A 46 23.15 25.63 -19.55
CA LEU A 46 23.89 25.08 -20.67
C LEU A 46 24.97 24.14 -20.13
N LYS A 47 25.21 23.01 -20.79
CA LYS A 47 26.33 22.10 -20.51
C LYS A 47 27.41 22.30 -21.56
N SER A 48 28.65 22.46 -21.12
CA SER A 48 29.83 22.45 -22.00
C SER A 48 31.01 21.87 -21.24
N ASP A 49 32.13 21.65 -21.93
CA ASP A 49 33.35 21.13 -21.32
C ASP A 49 34.42 22.24 -21.30
N LEU A 50 35.10 22.37 -20.17
CA LEU A 50 36.21 23.32 -19.96
C LEU A 50 37.51 22.56 -19.80
N VAL A 51 38.60 23.07 -20.37
CA VAL A 51 39.93 22.49 -20.17
C VAL A 51 40.54 23.07 -18.90
N MET A 52 40.89 22.19 -17.96
CA MET A 52 41.53 22.55 -16.68
C MET A 52 42.72 21.62 -16.45
N GLY A 53 43.94 22.16 -16.48
CA GLY A 53 45.15 21.35 -16.27
C GLY A 53 45.32 20.24 -17.31
N GLY A 54 44.96 20.51 -18.57
CA GLY A 54 45.00 19.54 -19.68
C GLY A 54 43.87 18.50 -19.69
N GLN A 55 42.94 18.51 -18.73
CA GLN A 55 41.78 17.61 -18.70
C GLN A 55 40.48 18.33 -19.02
N ALA A 56 39.58 17.67 -19.76
CA ALA A 56 38.23 18.17 -20.00
C ALA A 56 37.34 17.92 -18.77
N VAL A 57 36.77 19.00 -18.24
CA VAL A 57 35.88 18.99 -17.09
C VAL A 57 34.51 19.47 -17.55
N SER A 58 33.48 18.64 -17.33
CA SER A 58 32.13 19.00 -17.73
C SER A 58 31.49 19.98 -16.76
N VAL A 59 30.95 21.08 -17.29
CA VAL A 59 30.44 22.21 -16.51
C VAL A 59 29.01 22.59 -16.91
N ALA A 60 28.25 23.04 -15.92
CA ALA A 60 26.94 23.64 -16.10
C ALA A 60 27.06 25.16 -15.97
N ILE A 61 26.54 25.87 -16.96
CA ILE A 61 26.61 27.32 -17.10
C ILE A 61 25.19 27.83 -17.05
N LYS A 62 24.84 28.53 -15.98
CA LYS A 62 23.57 29.22 -15.85
C LYS A 62 23.70 30.63 -16.41
N VAL A 63 23.06 30.86 -17.55
CA VAL A 63 22.97 32.15 -18.25
C VAL A 63 21.71 32.87 -17.76
N PHE A 64 21.87 34.03 -17.13
CA PHE A 64 20.75 34.85 -16.69
C PHE A 64 20.38 35.88 -17.75
N GLY A 65 19.13 35.86 -18.20
CA GLY A 65 18.65 36.78 -19.23
C GLY A 65 18.57 38.24 -18.75
N ARG A 66 18.52 39.17 -19.71
CA ARG A 66 18.47 40.62 -19.45
C ARG A 66 17.22 41.00 -18.64
N GLN A 67 17.41 41.79 -17.61
CA GLN A 67 16.34 42.17 -16.67
C GLN A 67 15.99 43.66 -16.75
N SER A 68 14.97 44.07 -15.98
CA SER A 68 14.50 45.46 -15.96
C SER A 68 15.46 46.40 -15.24
N LEU A 69 15.41 47.70 -15.56
CA LEU A 69 16.24 48.74 -14.94
C LEU A 69 16.16 48.75 -13.41
N PHE A 70 14.96 48.60 -12.86
CA PHE A 70 14.76 48.53 -11.41
C PHE A 70 15.47 47.33 -10.80
N LYS A 71 15.46 46.18 -11.50
CA LYS A 71 16.14 44.98 -11.04
C LYS A 71 17.66 45.11 -11.14
N ASP A 72 18.16 45.76 -12.18
CA ASP A 72 19.59 46.11 -12.32
C ASP A 72 20.05 46.99 -11.16
N TRP A 73 19.29 48.03 -10.81
CA TRP A 73 19.57 48.89 -9.65
C TRP A 73 19.62 48.08 -8.34
N PHE A 74 18.68 47.16 -8.15
CA PHE A 74 18.66 46.29 -6.96
C PHE A 74 19.88 45.35 -6.92
N ASP A 75 20.21 44.70 -8.04
CA ASP A 75 21.34 43.77 -8.10
C ASP A 75 22.70 44.47 -8.00
N ARG A 76 22.80 45.72 -8.45
CA ARG A 76 24.02 46.52 -8.26
C ARG A 76 24.37 46.72 -6.78
N ARG A 77 23.38 46.71 -5.89
CA ARG A 77 23.57 46.82 -4.43
C ARG A 77 23.64 45.48 -3.71
N ASN A 78 22.92 44.46 -4.21
CA ASN A 78 22.71 43.18 -3.51
C ASN A 78 23.40 41.99 -4.22
N GLY A 79 24.30 42.26 -5.16
CA GLY A 79 24.89 41.27 -6.06
C GLY A 79 23.95 40.83 -7.18
N SER A 80 24.49 40.36 -8.30
CA SER A 80 23.68 39.77 -9.36
C SER A 80 23.11 38.40 -8.96
N LYS A 81 22.22 37.85 -9.80
CA LYS A 81 21.76 36.46 -9.63
C LYS A 81 22.94 35.48 -9.69
N ALA A 82 23.91 35.70 -10.59
CA ALA A 82 25.08 34.83 -10.71
C ALA A 82 25.97 34.88 -9.47
N ALA A 83 26.28 36.09 -8.99
CA ALA A 83 27.06 36.27 -7.76
C ALA A 83 26.38 35.60 -6.56
N ARG A 84 25.06 35.80 -6.39
CA ARG A 84 24.29 35.14 -5.31
C ARG A 84 24.32 33.62 -5.42
N SER A 85 24.14 33.05 -6.62
CA SER A 85 24.26 31.60 -6.83
C SER A 85 25.64 31.08 -6.43
N TYR A 86 26.71 31.76 -6.83
CA TYR A 86 28.07 31.37 -6.50
C TYR A 86 28.34 31.43 -5.00
N HIS A 87 27.98 32.52 -4.32
CA HIS A 87 28.22 32.65 -2.89
C HIS A 87 27.42 31.63 -2.06
N ALA A 88 26.16 31.39 -2.43
CA ALA A 88 25.35 30.35 -1.80
C ALA A 88 25.91 28.94 -2.08
N GLY A 89 26.34 28.66 -3.31
CA GLY A 89 26.98 27.40 -3.67
C GLY A 89 28.31 27.19 -2.93
N ALA A 90 29.14 28.23 -2.82
CA ALA A 90 30.41 28.17 -2.09
C ALA A 90 30.18 27.88 -0.60
N PHE A 91 29.17 28.50 0.01
CA PHE A 91 28.77 28.21 1.39
C PHE A 91 28.36 26.73 1.57
N LEU A 92 27.51 26.21 0.69
CA LEU A 92 27.08 24.81 0.76
C LEU A 92 28.23 23.83 0.53
N TYR A 93 29.11 24.14 -0.43
CA TYR A 93 30.26 23.30 -0.76
C TYR A 93 31.26 23.24 0.40
N GLN A 94 31.62 24.39 0.98
CA GLN A 94 32.54 24.47 2.13
C GLN A 94 32.01 23.75 3.37
N LYS A 95 30.70 23.76 3.59
CA LYS A 95 30.05 23.04 4.70
C LYS A 95 29.66 21.60 4.38
N ALA A 96 30.00 21.09 3.19
CA ALA A 96 29.61 19.75 2.72
C ALA A 96 28.08 19.47 2.81
N LEU A 97 27.26 20.47 2.49
CA LEU A 97 25.80 20.42 2.61
C LEU A 97 25.08 20.01 1.32
N GLY A 98 25.83 19.61 0.29
CA GLY A 98 25.30 19.08 -0.97
C GLY A 98 24.98 20.18 -1.99
N THR A 99 25.94 20.46 -2.86
CA THR A 99 25.74 21.27 -4.08
C THR A 99 26.77 20.87 -5.13
N ALA A 100 26.54 21.24 -6.37
CA ALA A 100 27.56 21.12 -7.41
C ALA A 100 28.72 22.08 -7.11
N GLU A 101 29.95 21.63 -7.31
CA GLU A 101 31.14 22.43 -6.98
C GLU A 101 31.13 23.75 -7.78
N PRO A 102 31.07 24.91 -7.11
CA PRO A 102 31.03 26.20 -7.79
C PRO A 102 32.40 26.53 -8.37
N ILE A 103 32.41 26.97 -9.63
CA ILE A 103 33.65 27.33 -10.34
C ILE A 103 33.81 28.85 -10.34
N ALA A 104 32.82 29.57 -10.89
CA ALA A 104 32.92 31.02 -11.05
C ALA A 104 31.55 31.69 -11.17
N TRP A 105 31.54 33.01 -11.01
CA TRP A 105 30.49 33.88 -11.52
C TRP A 105 31.10 35.05 -12.29
N LEU A 106 30.40 35.50 -13.32
CA LEU A 106 30.86 36.55 -14.24
C LEU A 106 29.69 37.48 -14.58
N ASP A 107 29.88 38.78 -14.39
CA ASP A 107 28.93 39.82 -14.78
C ASP A 107 29.58 40.86 -15.69
N ARG A 108 28.82 41.35 -16.68
CA ARG A 108 29.20 42.51 -17.49
C ARG A 108 28.19 43.63 -17.28
N TRP A 109 28.71 44.77 -16.82
CA TRP A 109 27.92 45.97 -16.59
C TRP A 109 28.33 47.07 -17.58
N ASP A 110 27.38 47.56 -18.38
CA ASP A 110 27.56 48.70 -19.28
C ASP A 110 26.58 49.81 -18.89
N ASP A 111 27.06 51.03 -18.65
CA ASP A 111 26.22 52.20 -18.33
C ASP A 111 25.15 51.94 -17.24
N GLY A 112 25.51 51.12 -16.25
CA GLY A 112 24.62 50.72 -15.16
C GLY A 112 23.57 49.66 -15.49
N ARG A 113 23.64 49.04 -16.67
CA ARG A 113 22.85 47.86 -17.07
C ARG A 113 23.65 46.58 -16.88
N LEU A 114 23.02 45.55 -16.30
CA LEU A 114 23.59 44.20 -16.33
C LEU A 114 23.29 43.59 -17.70
N VAL A 115 24.31 43.49 -18.54
CA VAL A 115 24.16 43.04 -19.93
C VAL A 115 24.33 41.53 -20.04
N GLU A 116 25.29 40.97 -19.31
CA GLU A 116 25.58 39.53 -19.27
C GLU A 116 25.83 39.09 -17.84
N SER A 117 25.35 37.89 -17.47
CA SER A 117 25.51 37.35 -16.12
C SER A 117 25.51 35.82 -16.16
N TYR A 118 26.60 35.21 -15.68
CA TYR A 118 26.88 33.77 -15.78
C TYR A 118 27.28 33.19 -14.43
N TYR A 119 26.70 32.06 -14.06
CA TYR A 119 27.16 31.23 -12.94
C TYR A 119 27.62 29.86 -13.47
N LEU A 120 28.81 29.43 -13.06
CA LEU A 120 29.43 28.18 -13.50
C LEU A 120 29.65 27.25 -12.31
N CYS A 121 29.32 25.97 -12.49
CA CYS A 121 29.63 24.90 -11.55
C CYS A 121 29.94 23.59 -12.29
N ILE A 122 30.53 22.61 -11.60
CA ILE A 122 30.70 21.26 -12.14
C ILE A 122 29.34 20.68 -12.52
N HIS A 123 29.25 20.05 -13.70
CA HIS A 123 28.02 19.39 -14.12
C HIS A 123 27.90 18.02 -13.44
N VAL A 124 26.76 17.80 -12.78
CA VAL A 124 26.42 16.49 -12.19
C VAL A 124 25.26 15.90 -12.97
N ALA A 125 25.53 14.78 -13.67
CA ALA A 125 24.50 14.03 -14.39
C ALA A 125 23.66 13.22 -13.39
N ALA A 126 22.56 13.79 -12.92
CA ALA A 126 21.64 13.14 -11.99
C ALA A 126 20.19 13.59 -12.23
N PRO A 127 19.19 12.72 -12.01
CA PRO A 127 17.80 13.12 -12.03
C PRO A 127 17.52 14.08 -10.87
N CYS A 128 16.55 14.99 -11.05
CA CYS A 128 16.03 15.77 -9.94
C CYS A 128 14.97 14.96 -9.16
N PHE A 129 14.66 15.38 -7.93
CA PHE A 129 13.70 14.70 -7.06
C PHE A 129 12.31 14.60 -7.70
N ARG A 130 11.91 15.57 -8.53
CA ARG A 130 10.68 15.46 -9.33
C ARG A 130 10.75 14.27 -10.31
N ASP A 131 11.82 14.15 -11.06
CA ASP A 131 11.94 13.14 -12.13
C ASP A 131 12.12 11.75 -11.51
N ALA A 132 12.83 11.63 -10.38
CA ALA A 132 12.92 10.40 -9.60
C ALA A 132 11.55 9.96 -9.06
N LEU A 133 10.71 10.89 -8.59
CA LEU A 133 9.33 10.56 -8.17
C LEU A 133 8.49 10.06 -9.35
N ILE A 134 8.60 10.69 -10.52
CA ILE A 134 7.88 10.26 -11.74
C ILE A 134 8.32 8.85 -12.14
N GLN A 135 9.63 8.58 -12.15
CA GLN A 135 10.18 7.25 -12.41
C GLN A 135 9.61 6.20 -11.45
N ILE A 136 9.54 6.51 -10.15
CA ILE A 136 8.96 5.59 -9.16
C ILE A 136 7.47 5.34 -9.43
N TYR A 137 6.68 6.37 -9.73
CA TYR A 137 5.24 6.21 -9.95
C TYR A 137 4.87 5.52 -11.26
N GLU A 138 5.64 5.76 -12.33
CA GLU A 138 5.30 5.28 -13.67
C GLU A 138 6.00 3.97 -14.04
N GLN A 139 7.21 3.73 -13.53
CA GLN A 139 8.06 2.62 -13.97
C GLN A 139 8.29 1.59 -12.86
N GLU A 140 8.76 2.03 -11.68
CA GLU A 140 9.13 1.08 -10.61
C GLU A 140 7.89 0.53 -9.88
N GLN A 141 6.89 1.38 -9.64
CA GLN A 141 5.65 1.09 -8.91
C GLN A 141 5.85 0.40 -7.55
N ASN A 142 7.01 0.62 -6.93
CA ASN A 142 7.45 -0.04 -5.70
C ASN A 142 7.70 0.97 -4.58
N ASN A 143 7.14 0.72 -3.39
CA ASN A 143 7.28 1.58 -2.22
C ASN A 143 8.72 1.67 -1.68
N ALA A 144 9.55 0.64 -1.87
CA ALA A 144 10.92 0.62 -1.36
C ALA A 144 11.77 1.76 -1.96
N GLY A 145 11.64 1.99 -3.27
CA GLY A 145 12.31 3.09 -3.97
C GLY A 145 11.88 4.47 -3.46
N MET A 146 10.57 4.64 -3.21
CA MET A 146 10.02 5.85 -2.59
C MET A 146 10.63 6.09 -1.20
N MET A 147 10.62 5.08 -0.34
CA MET A 147 11.15 5.23 1.02
C MET A 147 12.65 5.53 1.03
N ALA A 148 13.44 4.84 0.20
CA ALA A 148 14.87 5.10 0.06
C ALA A 148 15.16 6.56 -0.36
N LEU A 149 14.36 7.08 -1.29
CA LEU A 149 14.45 8.47 -1.75
C LEU A 149 14.11 9.47 -0.63
N LEU A 150 13.01 9.27 0.11
CA LEU A 150 12.63 10.14 1.21
C LEU A 150 13.66 10.13 2.35
N HIS A 151 14.26 8.97 2.64
CA HIS A 151 15.32 8.82 3.64
C HIS A 151 16.63 9.52 3.26
N LYS A 152 16.81 9.92 2.01
CA LYS A 152 17.95 10.75 1.57
C LYS A 152 17.62 12.23 1.56
N VAL A 153 16.47 12.61 1.00
CA VAL A 153 16.13 14.02 0.78
C VAL A 153 15.74 14.72 2.09
N ALA A 154 14.92 14.10 2.94
CA ALA A 154 14.43 14.77 4.14
C ALA A 154 15.55 15.11 5.16
N PRO A 155 16.51 14.22 5.47
CA PRO A 155 17.64 14.56 6.34
C PRO A 155 18.58 15.59 5.73
N ALA A 156 18.82 15.56 4.41
CA ALA A 156 19.64 16.57 3.73
C ALA A 156 19.04 17.98 3.88
N LEU A 157 17.72 18.10 3.71
CA LEU A 157 17.01 19.36 3.95
C LEU A 157 17.09 19.81 5.42
N ARG A 158 17.03 18.87 6.37
CA ARG A 158 17.23 19.20 7.79
C ARG A 158 18.60 19.81 8.02
N ARG A 159 19.66 19.19 7.50
CA ARG A 159 21.04 19.69 7.64
C ARG A 159 21.23 21.08 7.04
N LEU A 160 20.57 21.40 5.93
CA LEU A 160 20.53 22.79 5.41
C LEU A 160 19.98 23.76 6.45
N HIS A 161 18.81 23.44 7.00
CA HIS A 161 18.13 24.31 7.97
C HIS A 161 18.92 24.42 9.29
N GLU A 162 19.53 23.34 9.76
CA GLU A 162 20.41 23.32 10.94
C GLU A 162 21.68 24.15 10.72
N ALA A 163 22.20 24.19 9.50
CA ALA A 163 23.36 25.01 9.14
C ALA A 163 23.04 26.48 8.88
N GLY A 164 21.77 26.88 9.06
CA GLY A 164 21.30 28.25 8.86
C GLY A 164 21.01 28.61 7.41
N PHE A 165 20.80 27.63 6.52
CA PHE A 165 20.62 27.86 5.08
C PHE A 165 19.16 27.65 4.63
N MET A 166 18.54 28.73 4.16
CA MET A 166 17.23 28.73 3.51
C MET A 166 17.43 28.76 1.99
N HIS A 167 16.86 27.80 1.27
CA HIS A 167 16.94 27.75 -0.18
C HIS A 167 16.08 28.84 -0.83
N GLY A 168 14.87 29.10 -0.32
CA GLY A 168 13.97 30.16 -0.80
C GLY A 168 13.17 29.82 -2.07
N ASP A 169 13.51 28.75 -2.78
CA ASP A 169 12.73 28.22 -3.90
C ASP A 169 12.86 26.69 -4.03
N LEU A 170 12.70 26.00 -2.91
CA LEU A 170 12.89 24.55 -2.81
C LEU A 170 11.76 23.72 -3.46
N GLY A 171 11.58 23.84 -4.78
CA GLY A 171 10.77 22.90 -5.55
C GLY A 171 11.51 21.57 -5.74
N ASN A 172 10.78 20.47 -5.94
CA ASN A 172 11.39 19.15 -6.15
C ASN A 172 12.37 19.11 -7.34
N GLN A 173 12.25 20.02 -8.31
CA GLN A 173 13.17 20.11 -9.43
C GLN A 173 14.54 20.70 -9.09
N ASN A 174 14.66 21.37 -7.94
CA ASN A 174 15.88 22.02 -7.48
C ASN A 174 16.71 21.14 -6.52
N ILE A 175 16.37 19.85 -6.43
CA ILE A 175 17.06 18.85 -5.63
C ILE A 175 17.51 17.75 -6.57
N LEU A 176 18.80 17.63 -6.86
CA LEU A 176 19.37 16.51 -7.60
C LEU A 176 19.56 15.32 -6.66
N VAL A 177 19.25 14.12 -7.15
CA VAL A 177 19.32 12.87 -6.38
C VAL A 177 20.19 11.85 -7.13
N PRO A 178 21.54 12.00 -7.07
CA PRO A 178 22.45 11.09 -7.76
C PRO A 178 22.30 9.66 -7.25
N LYS A 179 22.57 8.68 -8.11
CA LYS A 179 22.63 7.25 -7.77
C LYS A 179 24.05 6.73 -7.95
N SER A 180 24.45 5.78 -7.12
CA SER A 180 25.69 5.00 -7.32
C SER A 180 25.56 4.09 -8.54
N SER A 181 26.67 3.47 -8.96
CA SER A 181 26.65 2.41 -9.97
C SER A 181 25.76 1.23 -9.59
N ALA A 182 25.58 0.98 -8.29
CA ALA A 182 24.65 -0.02 -7.74
C ALA A 182 23.20 0.48 -7.63
N GLY A 183 22.87 1.66 -8.16
CA GLY A 183 21.51 2.22 -8.16
C GLY A 183 21.05 2.82 -6.83
N THR A 184 21.93 2.90 -5.84
CA THR A 184 21.60 3.43 -4.50
C THR A 184 21.65 4.95 -4.49
N TYR A 185 20.65 5.61 -3.91
CA TYR A 185 20.65 7.08 -3.79
C TYR A 185 21.83 7.58 -2.94
N LEU A 186 22.60 8.50 -3.52
CA LEU A 186 23.70 9.22 -2.90
C LEU A 186 23.20 10.49 -2.20
N GLU A 187 24.11 11.32 -1.68
CA GLU A 187 23.73 12.57 -1.03
C GLU A 187 23.08 13.54 -2.04
N PRO A 188 21.91 14.12 -1.70
CA PRO A 188 21.25 15.09 -2.57
C PRO A 188 22.08 16.36 -2.77
N LEU A 189 21.96 16.96 -3.96
CA LEU A 189 22.59 18.24 -4.28
C LEU A 189 21.51 19.31 -4.52
N PHE A 190 21.67 20.48 -3.90
CA PHE A 190 20.76 21.59 -4.08
C PHE A 190 21.28 22.53 -5.17
N ILE A 191 20.41 22.88 -6.10
CA ILE A 191 20.69 23.74 -7.26
C ILE A 191 19.71 24.93 -7.31
N ASP A 192 19.99 25.90 -8.17
CA ASP A 192 19.21 27.15 -8.27
C ASP A 192 19.16 27.96 -6.96
N LEU A 193 20.35 28.33 -6.48
CA LEU A 193 20.56 28.95 -5.17
C LEU A 193 20.47 30.48 -5.17
N ASN A 194 20.01 31.09 -6.27
CA ASN A 194 20.03 32.55 -6.44
C ASN A 194 19.06 33.32 -5.52
N ARG A 195 18.14 32.61 -4.86
CA ARG A 195 17.15 33.13 -3.89
C ARG A 195 17.45 32.72 -2.45
N SER A 196 18.59 32.08 -2.21
CA SER A 196 18.95 31.56 -0.90
C SER A 196 19.29 32.67 0.09
N GLN A 197 19.06 32.39 1.37
CA GLN A 197 19.44 33.23 2.50
C GLN A 197 20.15 32.34 3.49
N TYR A 198 21.23 32.80 4.09
CA TYR A 198 21.96 32.01 5.07
C TYR A 198 22.56 32.85 6.19
N ALA A 199 22.60 32.26 7.38
CA ALA A 199 23.12 32.85 8.60
C ALA A 199 24.09 31.88 9.30
N SER A 200 24.74 32.34 10.36
CA SER A 200 25.62 31.51 11.20
C SER A 200 24.86 30.59 12.15
N ALA A 201 23.61 30.93 12.48
CA ALA A 201 22.73 30.17 13.38
C ALA A 201 21.69 29.34 12.60
N PRO A 202 21.15 28.26 13.19
CA PRO A 202 20.06 27.49 12.60
C PRO A 202 18.85 28.35 12.23
N LEU A 203 18.15 27.97 11.16
CA LEU A 203 16.95 28.68 10.70
C LEU A 203 15.81 28.65 11.73
N GLY A 204 15.05 29.74 11.78
CA GLY A 204 13.81 29.80 12.53
C GLY A 204 12.66 29.08 11.82
N ASP A 205 11.58 28.81 12.56
CA ASP A 205 10.45 28.03 12.04
C ASP A 205 9.76 28.65 10.81
N ARG A 206 9.82 29.97 10.64
CA ARG A 206 9.22 30.65 9.48
C ARG A 206 9.94 30.31 8.17
N GLU A 207 11.28 30.29 8.21
CA GLU A 207 12.12 30.01 7.04
C GLU A 207 12.05 28.52 6.71
N ARG A 208 12.15 27.66 7.74
CA ARG A 208 11.94 26.21 7.61
C ARG A 208 10.59 25.88 7.00
N ALA A 209 9.52 26.51 7.49
CA ALA A 209 8.17 26.34 6.97
C ALA A 209 8.03 26.78 5.51
N HIS A 210 8.72 27.84 5.10
CA HIS A 210 8.68 28.34 3.74
C HIS A 210 9.22 27.32 2.73
N ASP A 211 10.35 26.70 3.04
CA ASP A 211 10.99 25.70 2.18
C ASP A 211 10.22 24.38 2.22
N LEU A 212 9.87 23.89 3.41
CA LEU A 212 9.06 22.66 3.56
C LEU A 212 7.74 22.75 2.77
N ALA A 213 7.07 23.90 2.78
CA ALA A 213 5.80 24.12 2.08
C ALA A 213 5.86 23.91 0.55
N ARG A 214 7.05 23.95 -0.05
CA ARG A 214 7.26 23.80 -1.50
C ARG A 214 7.47 22.36 -1.95
N ILE A 215 7.89 21.48 -1.04
CA ILE A 215 8.02 20.05 -1.32
C ILE A 215 6.67 19.49 -1.77
N ALA A 216 6.66 18.92 -2.96
CA ALA A 216 5.49 18.37 -3.63
C ALA A 216 5.46 16.86 -3.42
N LEU A 217 4.64 16.39 -2.49
CA LEU A 217 4.41 14.97 -2.23
C LEU A 217 2.91 14.74 -1.94
N PRO A 218 2.38 13.56 -2.26
CA PRO A 218 1.07 13.13 -1.79
C PRO A 218 0.98 13.15 -0.27
N GLY A 219 -0.21 13.36 0.30
CA GLY A 219 -0.37 13.61 1.73
C GLY A 219 0.30 12.58 2.65
N ALA A 220 0.19 11.28 2.34
CA ALA A 220 0.81 10.25 3.19
C ALA A 220 2.35 10.30 3.16
N TYR A 221 2.96 10.43 1.97
CA TYR A 221 4.41 10.56 1.84
C TYR A 221 4.93 11.91 2.33
N LEU A 222 4.13 12.97 2.23
CA LEU A 222 4.47 14.27 2.79
C LEU A 222 4.55 14.20 4.32
N ASP A 223 3.61 13.52 4.98
CA ASP A 223 3.65 13.33 6.42
C ASP A 223 4.89 12.50 6.82
N ILE A 224 5.20 11.44 6.07
CA ILE A 224 6.42 10.64 6.25
C ILE A 224 7.68 11.50 6.08
N PHE A 225 7.74 12.29 5.02
CA PHE A 225 8.87 13.20 4.75
C PHE A 225 9.09 14.15 5.93
N LYS A 226 8.02 14.75 6.46
CA LYS A 226 8.08 15.65 7.63
C LYS A 226 8.55 14.93 8.90
N MET A 227 8.11 13.68 9.10
CA MET A 227 8.58 12.87 10.23
C MET A 227 10.08 12.55 10.09
N ILE A 228 10.54 12.11 8.92
CA ILE A 228 11.98 11.85 8.67
C ILE A 228 12.79 13.14 8.87
N TYR A 229 12.29 14.27 8.33
CA TYR A 229 12.88 15.60 8.52
C TYR A 229 13.00 15.97 10.00
N ASN A 230 12.10 15.48 10.87
CA ASN A 230 12.10 15.77 12.29
C ASN A 230 12.41 14.53 13.15
N HIS A 231 13.48 13.80 12.81
CA HIS A 231 14.00 12.67 13.62
C HIS A 231 12.95 11.58 13.93
N HIS A 232 12.11 11.27 12.95
CA HIS A 232 11.01 10.31 13.07
C HIS A 232 9.92 10.71 14.07
N GLN A 233 9.80 12.01 14.38
CA GLN A 233 8.74 12.59 15.21
C GLN A 233 7.87 13.56 14.39
N ASN A 234 6.66 13.84 14.86
CA ASN A 234 5.84 14.90 14.28
C ASN A 234 6.54 16.26 14.42
N LEU A 235 6.33 17.16 13.45
CA LEU A 235 6.85 18.53 13.56
C LEU A 235 6.32 19.19 14.85
N PRO A 236 7.15 19.97 15.57
CA PRO A 236 6.66 20.77 16.70
C PRO A 236 5.51 21.68 16.27
N GLU A 237 4.52 21.88 17.15
CA GLU A 237 3.29 22.63 16.85
C GLU A 237 3.53 24.01 16.18
N PRO A 238 4.47 24.86 16.65
CA PRO A 238 4.75 26.15 16.00
C PRO A 238 5.17 26.00 14.53
N LEU A 239 6.11 25.09 14.25
CA LEU A 239 6.56 24.79 12.90
C LEU A 239 5.47 24.15 12.05
N ALA A 240 4.73 23.19 12.60
CA ALA A 240 3.63 22.50 11.91
C ALA A 240 2.55 23.49 11.46
N TRP A 241 2.18 24.45 12.32
CA TRP A 241 1.21 25.49 11.99
C TRP A 241 1.74 26.44 10.90
N LEU A 242 2.98 26.90 11.01
CA LEU A 242 3.62 27.78 10.03
C LEU A 242 3.73 27.09 8.66
N GLU A 243 4.15 25.83 8.64
CA GLU A 243 4.27 25.02 7.43
C GLU A 243 2.92 24.85 6.74
N LYS A 244 1.88 24.48 7.50
CA LYS A 244 0.51 24.33 6.97
C LYS A 244 -0.01 25.63 6.36
N LYS A 245 0.23 26.77 7.03
CA LYS A 245 -0.14 28.10 6.54
C LYS A 245 0.62 28.47 5.25
N ALA A 246 1.94 28.29 5.24
CA ALA A 246 2.79 28.55 4.08
C ALA A 246 2.40 27.66 2.89
N ARG A 247 2.16 26.37 3.12
CA ARG A 247 1.70 25.39 2.12
C ARG A 247 0.35 25.78 1.52
N LYS A 248 -0.64 26.10 2.36
CA LYS A 248 -1.97 26.52 1.88
C LYS A 248 -1.87 27.76 0.99
N ARG A 249 -1.03 28.73 1.35
CA ARG A 249 -0.78 29.95 0.55
C ARG A 249 -0.09 29.62 -0.78
N PHE A 250 1.01 28.88 -0.75
CA PHE A 250 1.79 28.54 -1.95
C PHE A 250 1.00 27.70 -2.96
N TRP A 251 0.43 26.58 -2.51
CA TRP A 251 -0.34 25.69 -3.39
C TRP A 251 -1.70 26.29 -3.77
N GLY A 252 -2.29 27.12 -2.92
CA GLY A 252 -3.47 27.91 -3.27
C GLY A 252 -3.19 28.89 -4.41
N HIS A 253 -2.07 29.61 -4.33
CA HIS A 253 -1.61 30.50 -5.40
C HIS A 253 -1.36 29.74 -6.72
N ARG A 254 -0.75 28.55 -6.65
CA ARG A 254 -0.50 27.69 -7.81
C ARG A 254 -1.79 27.16 -8.44
N ARG A 255 -2.76 26.67 -7.65
CA ARG A 255 -4.07 26.22 -8.13
C ARG A 255 -4.87 27.33 -8.82
N ARG A 256 -4.71 28.58 -8.38
CA ARG A 256 -5.36 29.75 -8.99
C ARG A 256 -4.65 30.27 -10.25
N SER A 257 -3.53 29.66 -10.66
CA SER A 257 -2.77 30.07 -11.86
C SER A 257 -3.64 30.14 -13.11
N ARG A 258 -4.60 29.22 -13.28
CA ARG A 258 -5.55 29.23 -14.40
C ARG A 258 -6.39 30.52 -14.50
N PHE A 259 -6.71 31.13 -13.36
CA PHE A 259 -7.48 32.38 -13.30
C PHE A 259 -6.57 33.61 -13.42
N ARG A 260 -5.33 33.51 -12.93
CA ARG A 260 -4.34 34.60 -13.01
C ARG A 260 -3.69 34.73 -14.39
N HIS A 261 -3.58 33.63 -15.13
CA HIS A 261 -2.97 33.56 -16.46
C HIS A 261 -3.84 32.75 -17.44
N PRO A 262 -5.05 33.23 -17.78
CA PRO A 262 -6.01 32.48 -18.59
C PRO A 262 -5.49 32.16 -20.00
N ILE A 263 -4.75 33.09 -20.63
CA ILE A 263 -4.18 32.89 -21.96
C ILE A 263 -3.16 31.74 -21.96
N ARG A 264 -2.24 31.72 -20.97
CA ARG A 264 -1.26 30.63 -20.82
C ARG A 264 -1.95 29.30 -20.55
N PHE A 265 -2.99 29.32 -19.73
CA PHE A 265 -3.80 28.13 -19.44
C PHE A 265 -4.46 27.56 -20.71
N LEU A 266 -5.09 28.42 -21.52
CA LEU A 266 -5.72 28.01 -22.79
C LEU A 266 -4.68 27.53 -23.82
N LYS A 267 -3.55 28.22 -23.96
CA LYS A 267 -2.45 27.80 -24.84
C LYS A 267 -1.95 26.40 -24.47
N ARG A 268 -1.73 26.16 -23.18
CA ARG A 268 -1.31 24.85 -22.66
C ARG A 268 -2.33 23.75 -22.95
N LEU A 269 -3.62 24.02 -22.75
CA LEU A 269 -4.69 23.07 -23.08
C LEU A 269 -4.72 22.73 -24.57
N ARG A 270 -4.58 23.72 -25.45
CA ARG A 270 -4.52 23.51 -26.91
C ARG A 270 -3.31 22.66 -27.32
N GLN A 271 -2.20 22.78 -26.60
CA GLN A 271 -0.98 22.01 -26.83
C GLN A 271 -0.99 20.62 -26.18
N GLY A 272 -2.09 20.23 -25.51
CA GLY A 272 -2.19 18.94 -24.82
C GLY A 272 -1.22 18.78 -23.64
N GLN A 273 -0.57 19.86 -23.20
CA GLN A 273 0.43 19.81 -22.13
C GLN A 273 -0.24 19.56 -20.78
N PRO A 274 0.23 18.59 -19.98
CA PRO A 274 -0.41 18.26 -18.72
C PRO A 274 -0.29 19.42 -17.71
N ALA A 275 -1.26 19.51 -16.79
CA ALA A 275 -1.28 20.57 -15.79
C ALA A 275 -0.17 20.43 -14.73
N SER A 276 0.33 19.20 -14.56
CA SER A 276 1.35 18.75 -13.62
C SER A 276 2.29 17.81 -14.36
N PRO A 277 3.60 17.81 -14.05
CA PRO A 277 4.51 16.79 -14.56
C PRO A 277 4.30 15.42 -13.88
N TYR A 278 3.64 15.39 -12.72
CA TYR A 278 3.29 14.15 -12.03
C TYR A 278 2.03 13.50 -12.63
N PRO A 279 1.88 12.16 -12.53
CA PRO A 279 0.62 11.48 -12.77
C PRO A 279 -0.54 12.10 -11.97
N SER A 280 -1.77 11.85 -12.39
CA SER A 280 -2.92 12.33 -11.61
C SER A 280 -2.95 11.64 -10.25
N ASP A 281 -3.44 12.34 -9.21
CA ASP A 281 -3.50 11.81 -7.84
C ASP A 281 -4.15 10.40 -7.75
N LYS A 282 -5.13 10.10 -8.62
CA LYS A 282 -5.81 8.80 -8.67
C LYS A 282 -4.93 7.67 -9.20
N ASP A 283 -3.94 8.03 -10.00
CA ASP A 283 -3.08 7.11 -10.73
C ASP A 283 -1.78 6.81 -9.96
N LEU A 284 -1.56 7.50 -8.83
CA LEU A 284 -0.47 7.20 -7.92
C LEU A 284 -0.73 5.87 -7.21
N TRP A 285 0.03 4.85 -7.60
CA TRP A 285 -0.10 3.50 -7.08
C TRP A 285 1.29 2.92 -6.84
N LEU A 286 1.51 2.36 -5.65
CA LEU A 286 2.78 1.74 -5.26
C LEU A 286 2.48 0.46 -4.48
N TRP A 287 3.17 -0.63 -4.82
CA TRP A 287 3.15 -1.90 -4.13
C TRP A 287 4.11 -1.91 -2.94
N ASP A 288 3.67 -2.45 -1.80
CA ASP A 288 4.53 -2.70 -0.64
C ASP A 288 4.65 -4.21 -0.40
N GLU A 289 5.83 -4.74 -0.75
CA GLU A 289 6.13 -6.16 -0.69
C GLU A 289 6.01 -6.73 0.73
N LYS A 290 6.43 -5.95 1.74
CA LYS A 290 6.45 -6.38 3.15
C LYS A 290 5.06 -6.71 3.69
N THR A 291 4.03 -6.05 3.17
CA THR A 291 2.65 -6.22 3.61
C THR A 291 1.75 -6.87 2.55
N ALA A 292 2.31 -7.23 1.39
CA ALA A 292 1.61 -7.80 0.23
C ALA A 292 0.33 -7.04 -0.15
N GLN A 293 0.42 -5.70 -0.14
CA GLN A 293 -0.68 -4.78 -0.44
C GLN A 293 -0.17 -3.45 -1.01
N PRO A 294 -1.02 -2.69 -1.74
CA PRO A 294 -0.66 -1.36 -2.17
C PRO A 294 -0.69 -0.36 -1.01
N VAL A 295 0.16 0.65 -1.12
CA VAL A 295 0.30 1.74 -0.14
C VAL A 295 -0.86 2.73 -0.23
N VAL A 296 -1.24 3.27 0.92
CA VAL A 296 -2.10 4.45 0.97
C VAL A 296 -1.28 5.69 0.65
N VAL A 297 -1.29 6.10 -0.62
CA VAL A 297 -0.52 7.26 -1.10
C VAL A 297 -1.17 8.60 -0.71
N LEU A 298 -2.50 8.69 -0.82
CA LEU A 298 -3.26 9.91 -0.58
C LEU A 298 -3.82 10.01 0.84
N ASP A 299 -3.87 11.23 1.38
CA ASP A 299 -4.54 11.51 2.64
C ASP A 299 -6.08 11.44 2.53
N ARG A 300 -6.76 11.56 3.68
CA ARG A 300 -8.24 11.50 3.72
C ARG A 300 -8.91 12.63 2.93
N SER A 301 -8.33 13.83 2.93
CA SER A 301 -8.87 15.01 2.27
C SER A 301 -8.73 14.91 0.74
N GLU A 302 -7.57 14.44 0.27
CA GLU A 302 -7.24 14.16 -1.12
C GLU A 302 -8.19 13.12 -1.69
N LYS A 303 -8.33 11.97 -1.01
CA LYS A 303 -9.29 10.92 -1.39
C LYS A 303 -10.71 11.45 -1.50
N ARG A 304 -11.17 12.27 -0.53
CA ARG A 304 -12.53 12.82 -0.55
C ARG A 304 -12.78 13.71 -1.76
N ARG A 305 -11.78 14.50 -2.21
CA ARG A 305 -11.90 15.35 -3.41
C ARG A 305 -12.03 14.54 -4.71
N LEU A 306 -11.54 13.30 -4.72
CA LEU A 306 -11.47 12.44 -5.89
C LEU A 306 -12.66 11.47 -6.01
N ARG A 307 -13.42 11.26 -4.92
CA ARG A 307 -14.61 10.39 -4.91
C ARG A 307 -15.73 10.97 -5.79
N SER A 308 -16.45 10.09 -6.48
CA SER A 308 -17.64 10.43 -7.27
C SER A 308 -18.85 10.61 -6.34
N PRO A 309 -19.43 11.83 -6.23
CA PRO A 309 -20.66 12.02 -5.45
C PRO A 309 -21.83 11.22 -6.01
N ARG A 310 -21.86 11.04 -7.33
CA ARG A 310 -22.85 10.21 -8.04
C ARG A 310 -22.79 8.76 -7.58
N ASP A 311 -21.59 8.18 -7.49
CA ASP A 311 -21.41 6.78 -7.10
C ASP A 311 -21.86 6.58 -5.64
N ILE A 312 -21.51 7.52 -4.75
CA ILE A 312 -21.97 7.52 -3.36
C ILE A 312 -23.49 7.54 -3.29
N ALA A 313 -24.14 8.45 -4.03
CA ALA A 313 -25.60 8.54 -4.06
C ALA A 313 -26.26 7.26 -4.57
N ILE A 314 -25.74 6.67 -5.65
CA ILE A 314 -26.23 5.40 -6.21
C ILE A 314 -26.09 4.27 -5.19
N THR A 315 -24.94 4.15 -4.53
CA THR A 315 -24.69 3.12 -3.51
C THR A 315 -25.65 3.26 -2.33
N LEU A 316 -25.86 4.48 -1.83
CA LEU A 316 -26.82 4.75 -0.75
C LEU A 316 -28.25 4.40 -1.17
N PHE A 317 -28.67 4.85 -2.36
CA PHE A 317 -30.00 4.58 -2.89
C PHE A 317 -30.27 3.07 -3.00
N ARG A 318 -29.31 2.29 -3.54
CA ARG A 318 -29.41 0.83 -3.60
C ARG A 318 -29.52 0.19 -2.22
N GLY A 319 -28.77 0.70 -1.24
CA GLY A 319 -28.86 0.26 0.15
C GLY A 319 -30.24 0.47 0.76
N VAL A 320 -30.80 1.68 0.59
CA VAL A 320 -32.14 2.03 1.08
C VAL A 320 -33.20 1.12 0.46
N MET A 321 -33.16 0.94 -0.87
CA MET A 321 -34.12 0.08 -1.59
C MET A 321 -34.04 -1.39 -1.15
N ALA A 322 -32.84 -1.91 -0.86
CA ALA A 322 -32.66 -3.29 -0.44
C ALA A 322 -32.98 -3.52 1.06
N SER A 323 -32.92 -2.46 1.88
CA SER A 323 -32.92 -2.56 3.33
C SER A 323 -34.09 -3.33 3.96
N PRO A 324 -35.37 -3.17 3.55
CA PRO A 324 -36.47 -3.86 4.24
C PRO A 324 -36.40 -5.38 4.03
N SER A 325 -36.13 -5.81 2.81
CA SER A 325 -36.02 -7.22 2.45
C SER A 325 -34.76 -7.87 3.04
N LEU A 326 -33.64 -7.15 3.03
CA LEU A 326 -32.41 -7.60 3.66
C LEU A 326 -32.57 -7.76 5.16
N TYR A 327 -33.21 -6.81 5.85
CA TYR A 327 -33.41 -6.87 7.29
C TYR A 327 -34.22 -8.11 7.70
N ARG A 328 -35.32 -8.42 7.00
CA ARG A 328 -36.12 -9.64 7.27
C ARG A 328 -35.30 -10.91 7.08
N ARG A 329 -34.54 -11.00 5.98
CA ARG A 329 -33.66 -12.16 5.70
C ARG A 329 -32.57 -12.31 6.74
N TYR A 330 -31.91 -11.20 7.09
CA TYR A 330 -30.88 -11.15 8.13
C TYR A 330 -31.41 -11.63 9.48
N ARG A 331 -32.58 -11.15 9.93
CA ARG A 331 -33.17 -11.57 11.21
C ARG A 331 -33.49 -13.07 11.22
N ARG A 332 -34.05 -13.60 10.13
CA ARG A 332 -34.31 -15.03 9.97
C ARG A 332 -33.02 -15.85 10.01
N LEU A 333 -32.02 -15.47 9.22
CA LEU A 333 -30.72 -16.16 9.20
C LEU A 333 -30.05 -16.12 10.57
N LEU A 334 -30.12 -14.98 11.28
CA LEU A 334 -29.54 -14.87 12.61
C LEU A 334 -30.21 -15.84 13.61
N SER A 335 -31.54 -15.98 13.57
CA SER A 335 -32.26 -16.96 14.40
C SER A 335 -31.98 -18.42 14.01
N GLU A 336 -31.58 -18.67 12.76
CA GLU A 336 -31.20 -20.00 12.27
C GLU A 336 -29.69 -20.31 12.50
N SER A 337 -28.92 -19.40 13.10
CA SER A 337 -27.49 -19.64 13.34
C SER A 337 -27.30 -20.89 14.19
N TYR A 338 -26.37 -21.76 13.78
CA TYR A 338 -26.05 -23.02 14.50
C TYR A 338 -27.18 -24.05 14.54
N SER A 339 -28.28 -23.85 13.79
CA SER A 339 -29.45 -24.73 13.82
C SER A 339 -29.34 -25.98 12.94
N LYS A 340 -28.35 -26.02 12.03
CA LYS A 340 -28.19 -27.08 11.05
C LYS A 340 -26.78 -27.69 11.13
N PRO A 341 -26.65 -29.01 10.92
CA PRO A 341 -25.35 -29.63 10.82
C PRO A 341 -24.53 -29.08 9.63
N VAL A 342 -23.21 -28.99 9.81
CA VAL A 342 -22.28 -28.49 8.78
C VAL A 342 -21.07 -29.42 8.67
N THR A 343 -20.86 -30.01 7.49
CA THR A 343 -19.64 -30.78 7.20
C THR A 343 -18.45 -29.84 7.00
N LEU A 344 -17.40 -30.04 7.81
CA LEU A 344 -16.21 -29.18 7.86
C LEU A 344 -15.16 -29.49 6.79
N LYS A 345 -15.25 -30.65 6.14
CA LYS A 345 -14.34 -31.07 5.09
C LYS A 345 -14.17 -30.00 4.01
N ASN A 346 -12.92 -29.62 3.76
CA ASN A 346 -12.52 -28.60 2.78
C ASN A 346 -13.12 -27.20 3.00
N ARG A 347 -13.55 -26.86 4.21
CA ARG A 347 -14.12 -25.53 4.54
C ARG A 347 -13.09 -24.50 4.98
N PHE A 348 -11.91 -24.95 5.39
CA PHE A 348 -10.84 -24.11 5.93
C PHE A 348 -9.61 -24.22 5.05
N GLY A 349 -9.24 -23.14 4.38
CA GLY A 349 -8.07 -23.07 3.53
C GLY A 349 -7.00 -22.11 4.05
N VAL A 350 -5.81 -22.19 3.47
CA VAL A 350 -4.68 -21.30 3.78
C VAL A 350 -4.10 -20.73 2.48
N ALA A 351 -3.64 -19.49 2.53
CA ALA A 351 -2.99 -18.85 1.38
C ALA A 351 -1.48 -19.12 1.33
N LEU A 352 -0.94 -19.40 0.13
CA LEU A 352 0.48 -19.65 -0.11
C LEU A 352 1.15 -18.53 -0.94
N HIS A 353 2.49 -18.49 -0.95
CA HIS A 353 3.32 -17.66 -1.83
C HIS A 353 3.66 -18.42 -3.11
N PRO A 354 3.40 -17.86 -4.29
CA PRO A 354 3.81 -18.48 -5.54
C PRO A 354 5.31 -18.29 -5.87
N ARG A 355 6.10 -17.63 -5.02
CA ARG A 355 7.51 -17.32 -5.33
C ARG A 355 8.42 -18.47 -4.97
N THR A 356 9.37 -18.77 -5.86
CA THR A 356 10.25 -19.94 -5.79
C THR A 356 10.95 -20.10 -4.44
N GLU A 357 11.38 -19.00 -3.81
CA GLU A 357 12.07 -19.01 -2.52
C GLU A 357 11.20 -19.37 -1.31
N TYR A 358 9.87 -19.43 -1.49
CA TYR A 358 8.90 -19.84 -0.46
C TYR A 358 8.33 -21.24 -0.71
N VAL A 359 8.29 -21.69 -1.96
CA VAL A 359 7.46 -22.84 -2.39
C VAL A 359 7.78 -24.11 -1.59
N GLU A 360 9.04 -24.51 -1.47
CA GLU A 360 9.38 -25.78 -0.80
C GLU A 360 9.17 -25.72 0.72
N GLN A 361 9.46 -24.58 1.35
CA GLN A 361 9.25 -24.38 2.78
C GLN A 361 7.75 -24.38 3.11
N GLU A 362 6.95 -23.62 2.36
CA GLU A 362 5.50 -23.61 2.51
C GLU A 362 4.87 -24.95 2.12
N TRP A 363 5.45 -25.71 1.17
CA TRP A 363 4.98 -27.05 0.82
C TRP A 363 5.09 -28.01 2.00
N ALA A 364 6.23 -28.03 2.68
CA ALA A 364 6.43 -28.86 3.87
C ALA A 364 5.44 -28.49 4.99
N LEU A 365 5.22 -27.19 5.22
CA LEU A 365 4.26 -26.67 6.19
C LEU A 365 2.81 -27.01 5.82
N LEU A 366 2.45 -26.93 4.54
CA LEU A 366 1.13 -27.32 4.03
C LEU A 366 0.87 -28.81 4.27
N LYS A 367 1.85 -29.68 3.98
CA LYS A 367 1.76 -31.11 4.27
C LYS A 367 1.61 -31.36 5.77
N ALA A 368 2.33 -30.62 6.62
CA ALA A 368 2.20 -30.72 8.07
C ALA A 368 0.82 -30.30 8.60
N LEU A 369 0.10 -29.41 7.89
CA LEU A 369 -1.30 -29.05 8.18
C LEU A 369 -2.33 -30.07 7.68
N GLY A 370 -1.91 -31.16 7.03
CA GLY A 370 -2.82 -32.15 6.44
C GLY A 370 -3.31 -31.78 5.04
N SER A 371 -2.61 -30.89 4.33
CA SER A 371 -2.95 -30.44 2.97
C SER A 371 -4.36 -29.82 2.83
N PRO A 372 -4.74 -28.82 3.64
CA PRO A 372 -6.02 -28.12 3.50
C PRO A 372 -6.13 -27.42 2.12
N PRO A 373 -7.34 -27.01 1.70
CA PRO A 373 -7.53 -26.15 0.53
C PRO A 373 -6.59 -24.94 0.50
N VAL A 374 -6.16 -24.54 -0.69
CA VAL A 374 -5.17 -23.48 -0.88
C VAL A 374 -5.76 -22.29 -1.61
N LEU A 375 -5.40 -21.08 -1.19
CA LEU A 375 -5.60 -19.84 -1.95
C LEU A 375 -4.28 -19.37 -2.57
N LEU A 376 -4.30 -19.05 -3.86
CA LEU A 376 -3.18 -18.41 -4.55
C LEU A 376 -3.61 -17.07 -5.17
N ARG A 377 -2.78 -16.05 -4.96
CA ARG A 377 -2.96 -14.74 -5.59
C ARG A 377 -2.14 -14.65 -6.88
N PHE A 378 -2.73 -14.00 -7.88
CA PHE A 378 -2.06 -13.53 -9.09
C PHE A 378 -2.32 -12.03 -9.20
N CYS A 379 -1.27 -11.21 -9.25
CA CYS A 379 -1.40 -9.76 -9.31
C CYS A 379 -1.01 -9.24 -10.69
N HIS A 380 -1.81 -8.33 -11.25
CA HIS A 380 -1.55 -7.78 -12.59
C HIS A 380 -0.22 -7.01 -12.71
N HIS A 381 0.31 -6.47 -11.61
CA HIS A 381 1.59 -5.74 -11.60
C HIS A 381 2.83 -6.66 -11.52
N GLU A 382 2.63 -7.95 -11.24
CA GLU A 382 3.72 -8.94 -11.21
C GLU A 382 4.21 -9.26 -12.63
N THR A 383 5.39 -9.87 -12.75
CA THR A 383 5.96 -10.19 -14.05
C THR A 383 5.35 -11.47 -14.65
N PRO A 384 5.49 -11.71 -15.96
CA PRO A 384 5.10 -12.98 -16.56
C PRO A 384 5.75 -14.20 -15.89
N GLU A 385 6.99 -14.08 -15.43
CA GLU A 385 7.69 -15.15 -14.71
C GLU A 385 7.02 -15.48 -13.36
N ASP A 386 6.61 -14.46 -12.60
CA ASP A 386 5.85 -14.63 -11.36
C ASP A 386 4.52 -15.36 -11.62
N TRP A 387 3.82 -14.98 -12.70
CA TRP A 387 2.57 -15.64 -13.09
C TRP A 387 2.80 -17.11 -13.47
N GLN A 388 3.87 -17.43 -14.20
CA GLN A 388 4.19 -18.81 -14.55
C GLN A 388 4.55 -19.64 -13.31
N ALA A 389 5.28 -19.08 -12.34
CA ALA A 389 5.56 -19.75 -11.07
C ALA A 389 4.25 -20.07 -10.31
N GLY A 390 3.31 -19.12 -10.27
CA GLY A 390 1.98 -19.34 -9.71
C GLY A 390 1.19 -20.44 -10.44
N ILE A 391 1.21 -20.46 -11.77
CA ILE A 391 0.55 -21.51 -12.58
C ILE A 391 1.16 -22.88 -12.27
N ALA A 392 2.49 -22.98 -12.24
CA ALA A 392 3.18 -24.23 -11.92
C ALA A 392 2.83 -24.75 -10.52
N LEU A 393 2.68 -23.86 -9.54
CA LEU A 393 2.23 -24.23 -8.20
C LEU A 393 0.78 -24.73 -8.19
N VAL A 394 -0.13 -24.09 -8.95
CA VAL A 394 -1.51 -24.58 -9.13
C VAL A 394 -1.50 -25.99 -9.72
N GLU A 395 -0.68 -26.25 -10.74
CA GLU A 395 -0.57 -27.59 -11.35
C GLU A 395 -0.09 -28.64 -10.35
N ARG A 396 0.92 -28.32 -9.55
CA ARG A 396 1.45 -29.22 -8.52
C ARG A 396 0.37 -29.55 -7.47
N LEU A 397 -0.37 -28.54 -7.00
CA LEU A 397 -1.46 -28.72 -6.05
C LEU A 397 -2.60 -29.57 -6.63
N TYR A 398 -2.95 -29.35 -7.90
CA TYR A 398 -3.97 -30.12 -8.61
C TYR A 398 -3.60 -31.60 -8.75
N ARG A 399 -2.35 -31.92 -9.11
CA ARG A 399 -1.86 -33.32 -9.18
C ARG A 399 -1.95 -34.04 -7.84
N GLU A 400 -1.74 -33.31 -6.75
CA GLU A 400 -1.88 -33.79 -5.37
C GLU A 400 -3.33 -33.80 -4.86
N LYS A 401 -4.30 -33.45 -5.72
CA LYS A 401 -5.74 -33.39 -5.40
C LYS A 401 -6.08 -32.43 -4.27
N ILE A 402 -5.26 -31.39 -4.07
CA ILE A 402 -5.50 -30.33 -3.09
C ILE A 402 -6.42 -29.29 -3.74
N PRO A 403 -7.60 -28.97 -3.16
CA PRO A 403 -8.49 -27.98 -3.73
C PRO A 403 -7.85 -26.58 -3.76
N VAL A 404 -7.87 -25.94 -4.93
CA VAL A 404 -7.27 -24.60 -5.10
C VAL A 404 -8.34 -23.57 -5.41
N MET A 405 -8.28 -22.42 -4.74
CA MET A 405 -8.94 -21.18 -5.11
C MET A 405 -7.89 -20.23 -5.68
N VAL A 406 -8.15 -19.67 -6.85
CA VAL A 406 -7.31 -18.64 -7.46
C VAL A 406 -7.95 -17.28 -7.27
N LYS A 407 -7.14 -16.28 -6.91
CA LYS A 407 -7.56 -14.90 -6.77
C LYS A 407 -6.75 -14.01 -7.70
N ILE A 408 -7.44 -13.27 -8.55
CA ILE A 408 -6.82 -12.38 -9.55
C ILE A 408 -7.04 -10.92 -9.15
N LEU A 409 -5.94 -10.22 -8.91
CA LEU A 409 -5.92 -8.86 -8.38
C LEU A 409 -5.60 -7.85 -9.47
N GLN A 410 -6.40 -6.80 -9.54
CA GLN A 410 -6.11 -5.61 -10.33
C GLN A 410 -5.16 -4.67 -9.56
N ASP A 411 -4.29 -4.00 -10.29
CA ASP A 411 -3.57 -2.80 -9.87
C ASP A 411 -4.23 -1.56 -10.51
N ARG A 412 -3.53 -0.41 -10.53
CA ARG A 412 -4.04 0.76 -11.25
C ARG A 412 -3.92 0.61 -12.77
N GLN A 413 -2.87 -0.04 -13.27
CA GLN A 413 -2.63 -0.19 -14.71
C GLN A 413 -3.67 -1.09 -15.36
N ALA A 414 -4.21 -2.09 -14.67
CA ALA A 414 -5.35 -2.89 -15.13
C ALA A 414 -6.59 -2.04 -15.49
N VAL A 415 -6.78 -0.90 -14.80
CA VAL A 415 -7.88 0.04 -15.07
C VAL A 415 -7.55 0.96 -16.25
N LEU A 416 -6.31 1.46 -16.29
CA LEU A 416 -5.84 2.41 -17.32
C LEU A 416 -5.60 1.73 -18.67
N ASN A 417 -5.25 0.45 -18.67
CA ASN A 417 -4.97 -0.36 -19.84
C ASN A 417 -5.83 -1.64 -19.86
N PRO A 418 -7.08 -1.56 -20.35
CA PRO A 418 -7.99 -2.70 -20.43
C PRO A 418 -7.47 -3.87 -21.30
N VAL A 419 -6.61 -3.59 -22.28
CA VAL A 419 -6.01 -4.61 -23.15
C VAL A 419 -5.07 -5.49 -22.33
N SER A 420 -4.20 -4.88 -21.53
CA SER A 420 -3.29 -5.59 -20.63
C SER A 420 -4.05 -6.42 -19.58
N TRP A 421 -5.11 -5.87 -19.00
CA TRP A 421 -5.97 -6.61 -18.05
C TRP A 421 -6.64 -7.83 -18.68
N ARG A 422 -7.21 -7.70 -19.89
CA ARG A 422 -7.83 -8.81 -20.61
C ARG A 422 -6.83 -9.89 -21.00
N ALA A 423 -5.63 -9.50 -21.42
CA ALA A 423 -4.56 -10.44 -21.76
C ALA A 423 -4.10 -11.25 -20.53
N PHE A 424 -3.88 -10.57 -19.40
CA PHE A 424 -3.52 -11.21 -18.14
C PHE A 424 -4.60 -12.18 -17.66
N LEU A 425 -5.87 -11.76 -17.64
CA LEU A 425 -6.98 -12.63 -17.24
C LEU A 425 -7.06 -13.90 -18.11
N ARG A 426 -6.96 -13.75 -19.44
CA ARG A 426 -6.98 -14.91 -20.36
C ARG A 426 -5.82 -15.85 -20.13
N MET A 427 -4.62 -15.33 -19.91
CA MET A 427 -3.44 -16.14 -19.63
C MET A 427 -3.62 -16.98 -18.36
N VAL A 428 -3.96 -16.34 -17.24
CA VAL A 428 -4.08 -17.03 -15.95
C VAL A 428 -5.28 -17.97 -15.96
N VAL A 429 -6.47 -17.48 -16.32
CA VAL A 429 -7.70 -18.30 -16.32
C VAL A 429 -7.57 -19.46 -17.30
N GLY A 430 -7.06 -19.23 -18.51
CA GLY A 430 -6.87 -20.29 -19.50
C GLY A 430 -5.94 -21.40 -19.03
N ALA A 431 -4.92 -21.08 -18.23
CA ALA A 431 -3.98 -22.07 -17.69
C ALA A 431 -4.56 -22.87 -16.50
N VAL A 432 -5.44 -22.28 -15.69
CA VAL A 432 -5.88 -22.86 -14.41
C VAL A 432 -7.35 -23.31 -14.36
N ALA A 433 -8.16 -22.96 -15.37
CA ALA A 433 -9.62 -23.16 -15.36
C ALA A 433 -10.08 -24.58 -15.02
N ASP A 434 -9.37 -25.61 -15.50
CA ASP A 434 -9.67 -27.02 -15.29
C ASP A 434 -9.02 -27.62 -14.02
N LYS A 435 -8.25 -26.82 -13.28
CA LYS A 435 -7.41 -27.26 -12.15
C LYS A 435 -7.84 -26.68 -10.81
N VAL A 436 -8.79 -25.75 -10.81
CA VAL A 436 -9.18 -24.97 -9.63
C VAL A 436 -10.66 -25.18 -9.29
N SER A 437 -10.97 -25.06 -8.00
CA SER A 437 -12.35 -25.14 -7.50
C SER A 437 -13.16 -23.89 -7.85
N GLN A 438 -12.53 -22.71 -7.79
CA GLN A 438 -13.14 -21.42 -8.08
C GLN A 438 -12.08 -20.33 -8.33
N ILE A 439 -12.49 -19.28 -9.05
CA ILE A 439 -11.68 -18.11 -9.36
C ILE A 439 -12.40 -16.85 -8.86
N GLU A 440 -11.76 -16.12 -7.96
CA GLU A 440 -12.16 -14.77 -7.55
C GLU A 440 -11.47 -13.75 -8.43
N VAL A 441 -12.25 -12.91 -9.12
CA VAL A 441 -11.71 -11.83 -9.94
C VAL A 441 -12.00 -10.49 -9.29
N THR A 442 -10.98 -9.63 -9.29
CA THR A 442 -10.88 -8.36 -8.55
C THR A 442 -10.64 -8.53 -7.05
N HIS A 443 -10.12 -7.48 -6.42
CA HIS A 443 -9.80 -7.48 -5.00
C HIS A 443 -10.06 -6.10 -4.37
N ALA A 444 -10.73 -6.09 -3.22
CA ALA A 444 -11.02 -4.92 -2.39
C ALA A 444 -11.47 -3.69 -3.19
N LYS A 445 -12.44 -3.88 -4.10
CA LYS A 445 -12.91 -2.81 -5.02
C LYS A 445 -13.41 -1.55 -4.31
N ASN A 446 -13.79 -1.65 -3.02
CA ASN A 446 -14.21 -0.54 -2.16
C ASN A 446 -13.05 0.19 -1.45
N ARG A 447 -11.80 -0.10 -1.83
CA ARG A 447 -10.60 0.55 -1.32
C ARG A 447 -9.81 1.11 -2.50
N SER A 448 -9.78 2.44 -2.62
CA SER A 448 -9.13 3.11 -3.76
C SER A 448 -7.62 2.82 -3.93
N LYS A 449 -6.94 2.36 -2.87
CA LYS A 449 -5.54 1.94 -2.95
C LYS A 449 -5.33 0.72 -3.87
N TRP A 450 -6.38 -0.08 -4.12
CA TRP A 450 -6.37 -1.21 -5.05
C TRP A 450 -6.74 -0.82 -6.48
N GLY A 451 -6.46 0.42 -6.89
CA GLY A 451 -6.59 0.90 -8.28
C GLY A 451 -8.00 1.32 -8.72
N VAL A 452 -9.05 0.93 -8.01
CA VAL A 452 -10.46 1.19 -8.39
C VAL A 452 -11.04 2.41 -7.66
N TRP A 453 -11.50 3.41 -8.40
CA TRP A 453 -12.05 4.66 -7.85
C TRP A 453 -13.55 4.84 -8.08
N THR A 454 -14.11 4.19 -9.09
CA THR A 454 -15.51 4.38 -9.52
C THR A 454 -16.19 3.06 -9.86
N ASN A 455 -17.52 3.06 -9.79
CA ASN A 455 -18.34 1.91 -10.20
C ASN A 455 -18.18 1.60 -11.70
N ARG A 456 -17.90 2.61 -12.53
CA ARG A 456 -17.62 2.43 -13.97
C ARG A 456 -16.33 1.65 -14.21
N GLU A 457 -15.27 1.98 -13.48
CA GLU A 457 -13.99 1.25 -13.57
C GLU A 457 -14.16 -0.21 -13.11
N PHE A 458 -14.85 -0.45 -12.00
CA PHE A 458 -15.16 -1.81 -11.54
C PHE A 458 -15.92 -2.62 -12.60
N LYS A 459 -16.96 -2.03 -13.21
CA LYS A 459 -17.72 -2.68 -14.28
C LYS A 459 -16.86 -3.02 -15.49
N ALA A 460 -15.93 -2.13 -15.85
CA ALA A 460 -14.98 -2.38 -16.95
C ALA A 460 -14.03 -3.54 -16.64
N LEU A 461 -13.52 -3.64 -15.41
CA LEU A 461 -12.67 -4.75 -14.97
C LEU A 461 -13.40 -6.09 -14.98
N MET A 462 -14.70 -6.11 -14.67
CA MET A 462 -15.52 -7.32 -14.69
C MET A 462 -16.01 -7.72 -16.08
N GLN A 463 -15.92 -6.84 -17.09
CA GLN A 463 -16.42 -7.12 -18.43
C GLN A 463 -15.74 -8.33 -19.10
N PRO A 464 -14.40 -8.49 -19.05
CA PRO A 464 -13.74 -9.69 -19.58
C PRO A 464 -14.14 -11.00 -18.88
N VAL A 465 -14.60 -10.93 -17.61
CA VAL A 465 -15.04 -12.12 -16.86
C VAL A 465 -16.30 -12.74 -17.47
N LEU A 466 -17.19 -11.91 -18.04
CA LEU A 466 -18.35 -12.40 -18.79
C LEU A 466 -17.92 -13.23 -20.00
N GLU A 467 -16.91 -12.78 -20.74
CA GLU A 467 -16.37 -13.51 -21.89
C GLU A 467 -15.72 -14.83 -21.45
N LEU A 468 -14.91 -14.78 -20.39
CA LEU A 468 -14.24 -15.97 -19.84
C LEU A 468 -15.24 -17.00 -19.29
N ARG A 469 -16.38 -16.56 -18.76
CA ARG A 469 -17.45 -17.48 -18.35
C ARG A 469 -18.05 -18.24 -19.53
N HIS A 470 -18.15 -17.60 -20.71
CA HIS A 470 -18.61 -18.28 -21.92
C HIS A 470 -17.56 -19.25 -22.47
N GLU A 471 -16.28 -18.88 -22.38
CA GLU A 471 -15.15 -19.71 -22.83
C GLU A 471 -14.89 -20.90 -21.88
N PHE A 472 -15.03 -20.70 -20.57
CA PHE A 472 -14.78 -21.69 -19.51
C PHE A 472 -16.04 -21.90 -18.65
N PRO A 473 -17.11 -22.51 -19.18
CA PRO A 473 -18.42 -22.59 -18.51
C PRO A 473 -18.44 -23.44 -17.23
N ARG A 474 -17.42 -24.27 -17.01
CA ARG A 474 -17.28 -25.11 -15.81
C ARG A 474 -16.58 -24.39 -14.65
N VAL A 475 -15.97 -23.24 -14.89
CA VAL A 475 -15.26 -22.48 -13.85
C VAL A 475 -16.26 -21.77 -12.95
N ASN A 476 -16.10 -21.93 -11.65
CA ASN A 476 -16.86 -21.18 -10.66
C ASN A 476 -16.22 -19.80 -10.45
N PHE A 477 -16.86 -18.74 -10.97
CA PHE A 477 -16.41 -17.38 -10.72
C PHE A 477 -17.09 -16.80 -9.48
N VAL A 478 -16.33 -16.25 -8.54
CA VAL A 478 -16.84 -15.68 -7.29
C VAL A 478 -16.45 -14.20 -7.14
N GLY A 479 -17.21 -13.44 -6.37
CA GLY A 479 -17.03 -11.98 -6.24
C GLY A 479 -18.09 -11.34 -5.35
N PRO A 480 -18.10 -10.01 -5.15
CA PRO A 480 -17.26 -8.99 -5.78
C PRO A 480 -16.00 -8.63 -4.97
N ALA A 481 -15.54 -9.50 -4.05
CA ALA A 481 -14.30 -9.35 -3.31
C ALA A 481 -14.16 -8.00 -2.57
N CYS A 482 -15.22 -7.53 -1.90
CA CYS A 482 -15.13 -6.32 -1.07
C CYS A 482 -14.41 -6.63 0.25
N ILE A 483 -13.91 -5.58 0.93
CA ILE A 483 -13.17 -5.70 2.18
C ILE A 483 -13.82 -4.92 3.31
N ASP A 484 -13.64 -5.41 4.54
CA ASP A 484 -14.14 -4.86 5.80
C ASP A 484 -15.68 -4.83 5.89
N PHE A 485 -16.19 -4.24 6.97
CA PHE A 485 -17.63 -4.08 7.19
C PHE A 485 -18.20 -2.88 6.42
N GLU A 486 -18.24 -2.99 5.09
CA GLU A 486 -18.81 -2.00 4.16
C GLU A 486 -19.78 -2.63 3.16
N TYR A 487 -20.84 -3.27 3.66
CA TYR A 487 -21.73 -4.10 2.84
C TYR A 487 -22.59 -3.34 1.83
N LEU A 488 -22.75 -2.02 1.97
CA LEU A 488 -23.29 -1.20 0.89
C LEU A 488 -22.42 -1.27 -0.37
N ALA A 489 -21.10 -1.40 -0.22
CA ALA A 489 -20.20 -1.56 -1.35
C ALA A 489 -20.33 -2.94 -2.01
N VAL A 490 -20.64 -3.99 -1.23
CA VAL A 490 -20.97 -5.34 -1.73
C VAL A 490 -22.22 -5.29 -2.58
N LEU A 491 -23.32 -4.71 -2.05
CA LEU A 491 -24.57 -4.51 -2.79
C LEU A 491 -24.35 -3.74 -4.09
N SER A 492 -23.60 -2.65 -4.03
CA SER A 492 -23.27 -1.89 -5.23
C SER A 492 -22.43 -2.70 -6.21
N GLY A 493 -21.44 -3.47 -5.73
CA GLY A 493 -20.61 -4.34 -6.56
C GLY A 493 -21.43 -5.37 -7.33
N LEU A 494 -22.32 -6.09 -6.65
CA LEU A 494 -23.22 -7.06 -7.27
C LEU A 494 -24.15 -6.41 -8.29
N ALA A 495 -24.69 -5.22 -7.98
CA ALA A 495 -25.55 -4.47 -8.90
C ALA A 495 -24.81 -3.93 -10.14
N ASP A 496 -23.50 -3.65 -10.02
CA ASP A 496 -22.67 -3.10 -11.09
C ASP A 496 -22.02 -4.15 -12.01
N LEU A 497 -22.21 -5.45 -11.74
CA LEU A 497 -21.75 -6.52 -12.61
C LEU A 497 -22.27 -6.34 -14.06
N PRO A 498 -21.52 -6.73 -15.10
CA PRO A 498 -22.02 -6.79 -16.47
C PRO A 498 -23.36 -7.51 -16.57
N LYS A 499 -24.25 -7.07 -17.46
CA LYS A 499 -25.53 -7.76 -17.70
C LYS A 499 -25.23 -9.18 -18.20
N GLY A 500 -25.96 -10.18 -17.70
CA GLY A 500 -25.72 -11.59 -18.03
C GLY A 500 -24.65 -12.29 -17.18
N LEU A 501 -23.82 -11.54 -16.44
CA LEU A 501 -22.88 -12.16 -15.50
C LEU A 501 -23.59 -12.53 -14.19
N HIS A 502 -23.55 -13.82 -13.86
CA HIS A 502 -23.97 -14.38 -12.58
C HIS A 502 -22.76 -15.04 -11.92
N LEU A 503 -22.54 -14.83 -10.63
CA LEU A 503 -21.39 -15.39 -9.91
C LEU A 503 -21.80 -16.64 -9.11
N ASN A 504 -20.91 -17.62 -8.99
CA ASN A 504 -21.14 -18.89 -8.30
C ASN A 504 -21.01 -18.80 -6.77
N GLY A 505 -20.73 -17.60 -6.25
CA GLY A 505 -20.65 -17.35 -4.81
C GLY A 505 -20.25 -15.93 -4.50
N LEU A 506 -20.70 -15.45 -3.34
CA LEU A 506 -20.37 -14.14 -2.81
C LEU A 506 -19.06 -14.25 -2.04
N SER A 507 -18.00 -13.66 -2.56
CA SER A 507 -16.71 -13.61 -1.88
C SER A 507 -16.46 -12.26 -1.20
N HIS A 508 -15.84 -12.30 -0.01
CA HIS A 508 -15.59 -11.13 0.82
C HIS A 508 -14.32 -11.29 1.68
N LEU A 509 -13.62 -10.19 1.93
CA LEU A 509 -12.46 -10.14 2.82
C LEU A 509 -12.92 -9.62 4.19
N MET A 510 -13.08 -10.53 5.15
CA MET A 510 -13.76 -10.26 6.43
C MET A 510 -12.76 -9.96 7.56
N TYR A 511 -12.03 -8.85 7.45
CA TYR A 511 -11.19 -8.38 8.54
C TYR A 511 -12.06 -7.80 9.68
N VAL A 512 -11.88 -8.36 10.88
CA VAL A 512 -12.50 -7.88 12.13
C VAL A 512 -11.45 -7.51 13.19
N ASP A 513 -10.17 -7.60 12.81
CA ASP A 513 -8.96 -7.35 13.59
C ASP A 513 -8.98 -6.09 14.44
N ARG A 514 -9.54 -4.99 13.91
CA ARG A 514 -9.61 -3.70 14.62
C ARG A 514 -10.48 -3.71 15.88
N ARG A 515 -11.12 -4.83 16.20
CA ARG A 515 -11.95 -5.02 17.39
C ARG A 515 -11.33 -6.04 18.36
N GLY A 516 -10.14 -6.58 18.11
CA GLY A 516 -9.60 -7.70 18.89
C GLY A 516 -10.37 -8.99 18.58
N ALA A 517 -10.93 -9.62 19.62
CA ALA A 517 -11.64 -10.90 19.52
C ALA A 517 -12.81 -10.89 18.51
N PRO A 518 -13.08 -12.00 17.79
CA PRO A 518 -14.13 -12.07 16.77
C PRO A 518 -15.57 -11.85 17.31
N GLU A 519 -15.79 -12.04 18.61
CA GLU A 519 -17.05 -11.77 19.31
C GLU A 519 -17.29 -10.27 19.53
N ASN A 520 -16.26 -9.44 19.48
CA ASN A 520 -16.38 -8.00 19.72
C ASN A 520 -17.17 -7.31 18.61
N LYS A 521 -18.11 -6.45 19.02
CA LYS A 521 -19.07 -5.81 18.12
C LYS A 521 -18.53 -4.54 17.48
N GLN A 522 -18.83 -4.35 16.20
CA GLN A 522 -18.65 -3.09 15.46
C GLN A 522 -20.02 -2.58 15.02
N GLY A 523 -20.49 -1.47 15.60
CA GLY A 523 -21.82 -0.93 15.29
C GLY A 523 -22.95 -1.91 15.61
N GLY A 524 -22.79 -2.75 16.62
CA GLY A 524 -23.75 -3.79 17.02
C GLY A 524 -23.54 -5.16 16.38
N PHE A 525 -22.60 -5.32 15.45
CA PHE A 525 -22.37 -6.58 14.71
C PHE A 525 -21.03 -7.23 15.12
N SER A 526 -21.07 -8.45 15.66
CA SER A 526 -19.90 -9.33 15.80
C SER A 526 -19.67 -10.11 14.49
N THR A 527 -18.73 -11.06 14.50
CA THR A 527 -18.46 -11.94 13.35
C THR A 527 -19.71 -12.71 12.89
N VAL A 528 -20.55 -13.18 13.81
CA VAL A 528 -21.75 -13.96 13.44
C VAL A 528 -22.79 -13.08 12.76
N GLU A 529 -23.09 -11.90 13.31
CA GLU A 529 -24.05 -10.98 12.69
C GLU A 529 -23.54 -10.44 11.35
N LYS A 530 -22.23 -10.20 11.21
CA LYS A 530 -21.61 -9.85 9.93
C LYS A 530 -21.80 -10.97 8.90
N SER A 531 -21.52 -12.21 9.29
CA SER A 531 -21.71 -13.39 8.44
C SER A 531 -23.16 -13.57 7.99
N ALA A 532 -24.11 -13.48 8.92
CA ALA A 532 -25.54 -13.58 8.62
C ALA A 532 -26.02 -12.47 7.67
N LEU A 533 -25.53 -11.23 7.84
CA LEU A 533 -25.89 -10.13 6.96
C LEU A 533 -25.28 -10.29 5.56
N LEU A 534 -24.05 -10.79 5.46
CA LEU A 534 -23.42 -11.10 4.17
C LEU A 534 -24.19 -12.22 3.44
N LYS A 535 -24.60 -13.25 4.17
CA LYS A 535 -25.48 -14.33 3.69
C LYS A 535 -26.84 -13.82 3.24
N ALA A 536 -27.43 -12.87 3.97
CA ALA A 536 -28.68 -12.23 3.57
C ALA A 536 -28.54 -11.47 2.24
N ILE A 537 -27.38 -10.85 1.99
CA ILE A 537 -27.08 -10.18 0.72
C ILE A 537 -26.96 -11.19 -0.42
N ALA A 538 -26.25 -12.30 -0.21
CA ALA A 538 -26.16 -13.38 -1.19
C ALA A 538 -27.55 -13.93 -1.54
N ASP A 539 -28.39 -14.21 -0.54
CA ASP A 539 -29.75 -14.72 -0.72
C ASP A 539 -30.73 -13.71 -1.35
N TRP A 540 -30.44 -12.42 -1.26
CA TRP A 540 -31.28 -11.35 -1.81
C TRP A 540 -30.92 -11.01 -3.26
N SER A 541 -29.64 -11.13 -3.62
CA SER A 541 -29.14 -10.71 -4.93
C SER A 541 -29.36 -11.78 -5.99
N SER A 542 -30.01 -11.42 -7.10
CA SER A 542 -30.18 -12.32 -8.26
C SER A 542 -28.92 -12.46 -9.13
N ARG A 543 -27.79 -11.95 -8.67
CA ARG A 543 -26.52 -11.88 -9.44
C ARG A 543 -25.47 -12.86 -8.94
N VAL A 544 -25.76 -13.58 -7.87
CA VAL A 544 -24.82 -14.46 -7.20
C VAL A 544 -25.56 -15.63 -6.57
N ASP A 545 -24.94 -16.80 -6.54
CA ASP A 545 -25.45 -17.92 -5.77
C ASP A 545 -25.39 -17.62 -4.27
N SER A 546 -26.24 -18.29 -3.50
CA SER A 546 -26.35 -18.14 -2.05
C SER A 546 -25.10 -18.56 -1.25
N LYS A 547 -24.05 -19.08 -1.90
CA LYS A 547 -22.77 -19.47 -1.28
C LYS A 547 -22.01 -18.21 -0.83
N VAL A 548 -21.46 -18.23 0.39
CA VAL A 548 -20.61 -17.14 0.91
C VAL A 548 -19.21 -17.66 1.20
N ILE A 549 -18.19 -16.96 0.73
CA ILE A 549 -16.79 -17.32 0.89
C ILE A 549 -16.06 -16.14 1.56
N VAL A 550 -15.39 -16.41 2.67
CA VAL A 550 -14.41 -15.47 3.23
C VAL A 550 -13.09 -15.77 2.56
N SER A 551 -12.75 -14.99 1.53
CA SER A 551 -11.56 -15.24 0.72
C SER A 551 -10.28 -14.80 1.41
N GLU A 552 -10.34 -13.87 2.36
CA GLU A 552 -9.20 -13.49 3.20
C GLU A 552 -9.64 -12.97 4.56
N VAL A 553 -8.90 -13.38 5.59
CA VAL A 553 -8.98 -12.88 6.96
C VAL A 553 -7.68 -13.22 7.69
N ASN A 554 -7.26 -12.34 8.60
CA ASN A 554 -6.23 -12.58 9.61
C ASN A 554 -6.27 -11.51 10.71
N TRP A 555 -5.32 -11.61 11.63
CA TRP A 555 -4.93 -10.54 12.54
C TRP A 555 -3.47 -10.14 12.33
N PRO A 556 -3.12 -8.86 12.51
CA PRO A 556 -1.73 -8.43 12.53
C PRO A 556 -1.05 -8.85 13.84
N ILE A 557 0.20 -9.29 13.75
CA ILE A 557 1.05 -9.64 14.89
C ILE A 557 1.59 -8.37 15.54
N GLN A 558 1.46 -8.28 16.86
CA GLN A 558 2.02 -7.23 17.68
C GLN A 558 3.55 -7.16 17.54
N GLY A 559 4.09 -5.95 17.41
CA GLY A 559 5.55 -5.74 17.35
C GLY A 559 6.20 -6.10 16.01
N ALA A 560 5.44 -6.38 14.95
CA ALA A 560 6.00 -6.72 13.64
C ALA A 560 6.61 -5.54 12.85
N GLY A 561 6.60 -4.32 13.41
CA GLY A 561 7.22 -3.13 12.80
C GLY A 561 6.69 -2.89 11.37
N LEU A 562 7.58 -2.66 10.40
CA LEU A 562 7.22 -2.42 8.98
C LEU A 562 6.55 -3.60 8.26
N TRP A 563 6.51 -4.79 8.87
CA TRP A 563 5.86 -5.96 8.28
C TRP A 563 4.38 -6.07 8.65
N SER A 564 3.90 -5.28 9.61
CA SER A 564 2.47 -5.27 9.96
C SER A 564 1.64 -4.50 8.92
N PRO A 565 0.47 -5.01 8.51
CA PRO A 565 -0.42 -4.32 7.57
C PRO A 565 -1.01 -3.03 8.15
N ILE A 566 -0.92 -2.81 9.47
CA ILE A 566 -1.33 -1.58 10.15
C ILE A 566 -0.32 -0.45 9.88
N THR A 567 0.98 -0.78 9.93
CA THR A 567 2.10 0.18 9.94
C THR A 567 2.81 0.28 8.59
N GLY A 568 2.95 -0.84 7.88
CA GLY A 568 3.55 -1.15 6.57
C GLY A 568 4.50 -0.14 5.95
N THR A 569 3.95 1.02 5.56
CA THR A 569 4.69 2.05 4.81
C THR A 569 5.76 2.74 5.64
N TYR A 570 5.48 3.05 6.90
CA TYR A 570 6.39 3.79 7.78
C TYR A 570 6.00 3.63 9.24
N GLU A 571 6.96 3.25 10.07
CA GLU A 571 6.72 3.09 11.50
C GLU A 571 6.81 4.44 12.23
N LYS A 572 5.65 4.97 12.59
CA LYS A 572 5.55 6.20 13.39
C LYS A 572 6.01 5.98 14.83
N ALA A 573 6.51 7.03 15.48
CA ALA A 573 6.94 6.98 16.88
C ALA A 573 5.82 6.57 17.86
N GLU A 574 4.56 6.87 17.56
CA GLU A 574 3.40 6.38 18.33
C GLU A 574 3.29 4.85 18.30
N TRP A 575 3.46 4.23 17.13
CA TRP A 575 3.34 2.78 16.98
C TRP A 575 4.48 2.00 17.58
N ARG A 576 5.68 2.60 17.71
CA ARG A 576 6.78 2.02 18.48
C ARG A 576 6.47 1.90 19.97
N ARG A 577 5.57 2.74 20.49
CA ARG A 577 5.15 2.74 21.90
C ARG A 577 3.96 1.82 22.12
N ASP A 578 2.94 1.91 21.27
CA ASP A 578 1.69 1.17 21.46
C ASP A 578 1.75 -0.28 20.94
N ALA A 579 2.73 -0.59 20.06
CA ALA A 579 2.92 -1.89 19.42
C ALA A 579 1.58 -2.48 18.89
N PRO A 580 0.97 -1.88 17.85
CA PRO A 580 -0.34 -2.31 17.38
C PRO A 580 -0.30 -3.74 16.83
N GLY A 581 -1.40 -4.46 17.01
CA GLY A 581 -1.55 -5.87 16.64
C GLY A 581 -1.95 -6.71 17.85
N GLU A 582 -2.03 -8.02 17.66
CA GLU A 582 -2.38 -8.98 18.70
C GLU A 582 -1.14 -9.80 19.12
N THR A 583 -1.14 -10.28 20.37
CA THR A 583 -0.15 -11.26 20.80
C THR A 583 -0.27 -12.54 19.96
N GLU A 584 0.80 -13.33 19.85
CA GLU A 584 0.72 -14.59 19.07
C GLU A 584 -0.30 -15.58 19.63
N LEU A 585 -0.53 -15.56 20.95
CA LEU A 585 -1.52 -16.39 21.61
C LEU A 585 -2.95 -15.90 21.32
N ASP A 586 -3.18 -14.58 21.39
CA ASP A 586 -4.48 -14.00 21.02
C ASP A 586 -4.79 -14.23 19.54
N TYR A 587 -3.79 -14.08 18.67
CA TYR A 587 -3.89 -14.41 17.25
C TYR A 587 -4.33 -15.87 17.04
N ALA A 588 -3.72 -16.83 17.76
CA ALA A 588 -4.11 -18.24 17.70
C ALA A 588 -5.56 -18.48 18.19
N ASN A 589 -5.93 -17.87 19.32
CA ASN A 589 -7.25 -17.99 19.91
C ASN A 589 -8.32 -17.40 18.99
N PHE A 590 -8.10 -16.18 18.48
CA PHE A 590 -9.05 -15.48 17.62
C PHE A 590 -9.23 -16.19 16.29
N MET A 591 -8.18 -16.76 15.71
CA MET A 591 -8.28 -17.60 14.52
C MET A 591 -9.24 -18.76 14.72
N LEU A 592 -8.98 -19.62 15.70
CA LEU A 592 -9.80 -20.82 15.93
C LEU A 592 -11.26 -20.48 16.19
N ARG A 593 -11.51 -19.46 17.03
CA ARG A 593 -12.86 -18.97 17.31
C ARG A 593 -13.52 -18.39 16.06
N PHE A 594 -12.81 -17.61 15.24
CA PHE A 594 -13.36 -17.07 14.00
C PHE A 594 -13.76 -18.18 13.02
N LEU A 595 -12.89 -19.17 12.80
CA LEU A 595 -13.17 -20.31 11.92
C LEU A 595 -14.42 -21.07 12.38
N ALA A 596 -14.52 -21.37 13.68
CA ALA A 596 -15.66 -22.04 14.26
C ALA A 596 -16.94 -21.20 14.19
N LEU A 597 -16.90 -19.93 14.60
CA LEU A 597 -18.05 -19.02 14.62
C LEU A 597 -18.63 -18.80 13.23
N THR A 598 -17.79 -18.65 12.20
CA THR A 598 -18.22 -18.38 10.83
C THR A 598 -18.84 -19.61 10.16
N VAL A 599 -18.10 -20.72 10.07
CA VAL A 599 -18.55 -21.92 9.33
C VAL A 599 -19.67 -22.64 10.08
N CYS A 600 -19.56 -22.82 11.40
CA CYS A 600 -20.59 -23.55 12.16
C CYS A 600 -21.89 -22.76 12.30
N SER A 601 -21.88 -21.44 12.09
CA SER A 601 -23.14 -20.66 12.06
C SER A 601 -24.05 -21.04 10.89
N GLY A 602 -23.50 -21.68 9.84
CA GLY A 602 -24.19 -22.01 8.60
C GLY A 602 -24.21 -20.86 7.58
N HIS A 603 -23.63 -19.69 7.90
CA HIS A 603 -23.66 -18.50 7.04
C HIS A 603 -22.51 -18.43 6.04
N VAL A 604 -21.35 -18.99 6.39
CA VAL A 604 -20.14 -18.99 5.57
C VAL A 604 -19.81 -20.41 5.13
N SER A 605 -19.58 -20.58 3.84
CA SER A 605 -19.28 -21.87 3.23
C SER A 605 -17.80 -22.20 3.27
N GLU A 606 -16.90 -21.23 3.12
CA GLU A 606 -15.45 -21.45 3.08
C GLU A 606 -14.74 -20.24 3.68
N VAL A 607 -13.63 -20.49 4.39
CA VAL A 607 -12.75 -19.45 4.94
C VAL A 607 -11.32 -19.75 4.52
N TYR A 608 -10.64 -18.76 3.93
CA TYR A 608 -9.22 -18.84 3.60
C TYR A 608 -8.42 -17.90 4.50
N TRP A 609 -7.50 -18.48 5.26
CA TRP A 609 -6.63 -17.74 6.16
C TRP A 609 -5.50 -17.07 5.38
N TRP A 610 -5.37 -15.75 5.53
CA TRP A 610 -4.32 -14.96 4.89
C TRP A 610 -3.18 -14.72 5.88
N ARG A 611 -2.08 -15.43 5.88
CA ARG A 611 -1.58 -16.44 4.95
C ARG A 611 -0.65 -17.38 5.71
N LEU A 612 -0.14 -18.43 5.06
CA LEU A 612 0.71 -19.41 5.71
C LEU A 612 1.99 -18.79 6.28
N SER A 613 2.82 -18.16 5.44
CA SER A 613 4.04 -17.47 5.88
C SER A 613 3.96 -15.95 5.68
N ALA A 614 4.28 -15.20 6.74
CA ALA A 614 4.50 -13.75 6.75
C ALA A 614 4.89 -13.29 8.16
N ARG A 615 5.94 -12.47 8.29
CA ARG A 615 6.37 -11.90 9.57
C ARG A 615 5.27 -11.12 10.30
N GLY A 616 4.46 -10.35 9.57
CA GLY A 616 3.51 -9.43 10.21
C GLY A 616 2.14 -9.99 10.54
N TYR A 617 1.76 -11.16 10.03
CA TYR A 617 0.37 -11.65 10.08
C TYR A 617 0.22 -13.14 9.69
N GLY A 618 1.32 -13.84 9.38
CA GLY A 618 1.31 -15.23 8.96
C GLY A 618 1.27 -16.21 10.12
N LEU A 619 0.90 -17.46 9.82
CA LEU A 619 0.97 -18.58 10.77
C LEU A 619 2.43 -18.94 11.12
N VAL A 620 3.35 -18.66 10.20
CA VAL A 620 4.80 -18.83 10.39
C VAL A 620 5.56 -17.54 10.04
N ASP A 621 6.73 -17.34 10.64
CA ASP A 621 7.60 -16.19 10.38
C ASP A 621 8.61 -16.46 9.27
N ASP A 622 8.35 -15.92 8.07
CA ASP A 622 9.20 -16.05 6.88
C ASP A 622 10.54 -15.31 7.00
N GLN A 623 10.67 -14.35 7.91
CA GLN A 623 11.92 -13.63 8.17
C GLN A 623 12.76 -14.29 9.28
N ASN A 624 12.23 -15.33 9.92
CA ASN A 624 12.91 -16.10 10.97
C ASN A 624 12.91 -17.60 10.62
N GLY A 625 13.36 -17.93 9.41
CA GLY A 625 13.53 -19.32 8.98
C GLY A 625 12.24 -20.14 8.93
N PHE A 626 11.08 -19.50 8.65
CA PHE A 626 9.76 -20.13 8.63
C PHE A 626 9.35 -20.75 9.97
N ALA A 627 9.79 -20.15 11.08
CA ALA A 627 9.46 -20.61 12.43
C ALA A 627 7.92 -20.62 12.66
N PRO A 628 7.35 -21.77 13.08
CA PRO A 628 5.92 -21.84 13.41
C PRO A 628 5.54 -20.99 14.63
N ARG A 629 4.46 -20.21 14.52
CA ARG A 629 3.84 -19.52 15.67
C ARG A 629 2.85 -20.46 16.39
N PRO A 630 2.42 -20.14 17.63
CA PRO A 630 1.36 -20.86 18.33
C PRO A 630 0.12 -21.13 17.46
N ALA A 631 -0.27 -20.18 16.62
CA ALA A 631 -1.39 -20.35 15.71
C ALA A 631 -1.20 -21.46 14.67
N PHE A 632 0.00 -21.67 14.14
CA PHE A 632 0.26 -22.79 13.24
C PHE A 632 -0.01 -24.13 13.94
N THR A 633 0.53 -24.30 15.14
CA THR A 633 0.32 -25.51 15.96
C THR A 633 -1.15 -25.70 16.31
N ALA A 634 -1.83 -24.62 16.71
CA ALA A 634 -3.25 -24.65 17.04
C ALA A 634 -4.13 -25.01 15.84
N LEU A 635 -3.85 -24.44 14.65
CA LEU A 635 -4.55 -24.77 13.42
C LEU A 635 -4.29 -26.22 13.00
N LYS A 636 -3.05 -26.69 13.10
CA LYS A 636 -2.70 -28.09 12.79
C LYS A 636 -3.53 -29.05 13.62
N PHE A 637 -3.62 -28.81 14.94
CA PHE A 637 -4.42 -29.65 15.83
C PHE A 637 -5.92 -29.54 15.53
N PHE A 638 -6.44 -28.33 15.33
CA PHE A 638 -7.84 -28.09 14.95
C PHE A 638 -8.23 -28.82 13.65
N LEU A 639 -7.41 -28.74 12.61
CA LEU A 639 -7.66 -29.42 11.33
C LEU A 639 -7.57 -30.94 11.48
N HIS A 640 -6.62 -31.45 12.26
CA HIS A 640 -6.51 -32.88 12.53
C HIS A 640 -7.75 -33.44 13.24
N LEU A 641 -8.23 -32.72 14.26
CA LEU A 641 -9.34 -33.16 15.11
C LEU A 641 -10.71 -32.92 14.47
N LEU A 642 -10.92 -31.74 13.86
CA LEU A 642 -12.23 -31.27 13.41
C LEU A 642 -12.33 -31.05 11.89
N GLY A 643 -11.22 -31.07 11.14
CA GLY A 643 -11.20 -30.71 9.71
C GLY A 643 -12.12 -31.55 8.83
N ASP A 644 -12.37 -32.81 9.18
CA ASP A 644 -13.31 -33.72 8.52
C ASP A 644 -14.58 -34.01 9.34
N ALA A 645 -14.77 -33.34 10.48
CA ALA A 645 -15.92 -33.55 11.34
C ALA A 645 -17.19 -32.90 10.78
N VAL A 646 -18.33 -33.28 11.35
CA VAL A 646 -19.62 -32.63 11.12
C VAL A 646 -19.96 -31.85 12.38
N PHE A 647 -20.06 -30.52 12.26
CA PHE A 647 -20.70 -29.71 13.29
C PHE A 647 -22.16 -30.13 13.44
N VAL A 648 -22.63 -30.32 14.67
CA VAL A 648 -23.99 -30.75 14.97
C VAL A 648 -24.84 -29.60 15.49
N LYS A 649 -24.38 -28.95 16.58
CA LYS A 649 -25.11 -27.87 17.25
C LYS A 649 -24.20 -27.04 18.15
N LYS A 650 -24.65 -25.83 18.48
CA LYS A 650 -24.15 -25.03 19.61
C LYS A 650 -25.05 -25.31 20.82
N HIS A 651 -24.46 -25.67 21.95
CA HIS A 651 -25.21 -25.83 23.20
C HIS A 651 -25.69 -24.50 23.73
N ASP A 652 -26.78 -24.53 24.49
CA ASP A 652 -27.28 -23.35 25.18
C ASP A 652 -26.34 -23.00 26.33
N THR A 653 -25.73 -21.83 26.22
CA THR A 653 -24.69 -21.33 27.13
C THR A 653 -24.86 -19.81 27.27
N PRO A 654 -24.43 -19.22 28.40
CA PRO A 654 -24.35 -17.77 28.53
C PRO A 654 -23.61 -17.10 27.35
N GLU A 655 -23.92 -15.84 27.05
CA GLU A 655 -23.39 -15.14 25.86
C GLU A 655 -21.84 -15.08 25.81
N ASP A 656 -21.16 -15.14 26.96
CA ASP A 656 -19.70 -15.12 27.03
C ASP A 656 -19.05 -16.50 26.88
N ARG A 657 -19.84 -17.56 26.72
CA ARG A 657 -19.39 -18.97 26.64
C ARG A 657 -19.90 -19.61 25.37
N TYR A 658 -19.05 -20.45 24.79
CA TYR A 658 -19.33 -21.15 23.56
C TYR A 658 -18.97 -22.60 23.74
N LEU A 659 -19.94 -23.48 23.49
CA LEU A 659 -19.76 -24.92 23.48
C LEU A 659 -20.37 -25.47 22.18
N LEU A 660 -19.52 -25.90 21.28
CA LEU A 660 -19.89 -26.46 19.99
C LEU A 660 -19.69 -27.97 19.99
N GLU A 661 -20.63 -28.69 19.39
CA GLU A 661 -20.59 -30.16 19.30
C GLU A 661 -20.35 -30.60 17.86
N PHE A 662 -19.49 -31.60 17.72
CA PHE A 662 -19.09 -32.20 16.46
C PHE A 662 -19.15 -33.72 16.55
N THR A 663 -19.32 -34.36 15.40
CA THR A 663 -19.21 -35.82 15.25
C THR A 663 -18.19 -36.16 14.18
N GLN A 664 -17.32 -37.12 14.47
CA GLN A 664 -16.38 -37.71 13.52
C GLN A 664 -16.50 -39.24 13.59
N GLY A 665 -17.25 -39.83 12.65
CA GLY A 665 -17.68 -41.22 12.76
C GLY A 665 -18.54 -41.41 14.01
N ALA A 666 -18.17 -42.36 14.88
CA ALA A 666 -18.84 -42.60 16.17
C ALA A 666 -18.38 -41.68 17.30
N ARG A 667 -17.31 -40.89 17.10
CA ARG A 667 -16.75 -40.02 18.14
C ARG A 667 -17.53 -38.72 18.24
N ARG A 668 -17.92 -38.35 19.47
CA ARG A 668 -18.53 -37.07 19.80
C ARG A 668 -17.47 -36.15 20.41
N ILE A 669 -17.27 -34.99 19.79
CA ILE A 669 -16.23 -34.03 20.17
C ILE A 669 -16.89 -32.70 20.55
N LEU A 670 -16.52 -32.12 21.68
CA LEU A 670 -16.92 -30.78 22.09
C LEU A 670 -15.74 -29.82 21.94
N MET A 671 -16.00 -28.60 21.44
CA MET A 671 -15.08 -27.47 21.47
C MET A 671 -15.66 -26.40 22.39
N ALA A 672 -14.89 -25.99 23.41
CA ALA A 672 -15.34 -25.04 24.40
C ALA A 672 -14.38 -23.85 24.52
N TRP A 673 -14.93 -22.64 24.64
CA TRP A 673 -14.19 -21.45 25.05
C TRP A 673 -15.11 -20.45 25.74
N ARG A 674 -14.49 -19.47 26.40
CA ARG A 674 -15.18 -18.25 26.85
C ARG A 674 -14.42 -17.02 26.40
N VAL A 675 -15.11 -15.89 26.32
CA VAL A 675 -14.53 -14.64 25.78
C VAL A 675 -13.30 -14.23 26.60
N SER A 676 -13.39 -14.28 27.93
CA SER A 676 -12.33 -13.93 28.87
C SER A 676 -12.45 -14.69 30.19
N GLY A 677 -11.32 -14.90 30.88
CA GLY A 677 -11.25 -15.61 32.16
C GLY A 677 -11.34 -17.14 32.02
N GLU A 678 -11.47 -17.83 33.15
CA GLU A 678 -11.58 -19.29 33.21
C GLU A 678 -12.78 -19.72 34.07
N GLN A 679 -13.36 -20.89 33.78
CA GLN A 679 -14.42 -21.51 34.57
C GLN A 679 -14.50 -23.02 34.28
N PRO A 680 -14.77 -23.90 35.26
CA PRO A 680 -15.00 -25.32 35.02
C PRO A 680 -16.08 -25.60 33.97
N LEU A 681 -15.87 -26.66 33.17
CA LEU A 681 -16.86 -27.20 32.23
C LEU A 681 -17.62 -28.36 32.90
N ASP A 682 -18.69 -28.02 33.61
CA ASP A 682 -19.52 -28.99 34.34
C ASP A 682 -20.73 -29.46 33.52
N GLY A 683 -21.17 -30.70 33.73
CA GLY A 683 -22.44 -31.21 33.19
C GLY A 683 -22.45 -31.68 31.73
N PHE A 684 -21.28 -31.78 31.09
CA PHE A 684 -21.14 -32.23 29.68
C PHE A 684 -20.33 -33.53 29.50
N GLY A 685 -19.91 -34.17 30.60
CA GLY A 685 -19.10 -35.40 30.62
C GLY A 685 -19.90 -36.67 30.99
N PRO A 686 -19.23 -37.82 31.22
CA PRO A 686 -17.77 -38.01 31.32
C PRO A 686 -17.01 -37.79 30.00
N PHE A 687 -15.73 -37.43 30.11
CA PHE A 687 -14.84 -37.19 28.96
C PHE A 687 -13.73 -38.25 28.94
N ASP A 688 -13.54 -38.92 27.81
CA ASP A 688 -12.46 -39.89 27.61
C ASP A 688 -11.10 -39.19 27.51
N GLN A 689 -11.10 -38.06 26.81
CA GLN A 689 -9.90 -37.31 26.47
C GLN A 689 -10.23 -35.82 26.42
N ALA A 690 -9.28 -35.00 26.86
CA ALA A 690 -9.42 -33.56 26.89
C ALA A 690 -8.10 -32.90 26.48
N TRP A 691 -8.17 -31.86 25.66
CA TRP A 691 -7.01 -31.17 25.11
C TRP A 691 -7.14 -29.65 25.15
N ASP A 692 -6.00 -28.97 25.21
CA ASP A 692 -5.88 -27.55 24.90
C ASP A 692 -5.91 -27.26 23.39
N ALA A 693 -5.79 -25.97 23.04
CA ALA A 693 -5.78 -25.51 21.66
C ALA A 693 -4.66 -26.13 20.81
N PHE A 694 -3.58 -26.61 21.44
CA PHE A 694 -2.35 -27.08 20.81
C PHE A 694 -2.22 -28.61 20.82
N GLY A 695 -3.17 -29.32 21.44
CA GLY A 695 -3.21 -30.78 21.53
C GLY A 695 -2.55 -31.35 22.79
N ALA A 696 -2.16 -30.53 23.76
CA ALA A 696 -1.70 -31.03 25.05
C ALA A 696 -2.88 -31.45 25.93
N ALA A 697 -2.74 -32.55 26.67
CA ALA A 697 -3.80 -33.06 27.52
C ALA A 697 -4.12 -32.09 28.68
N ILE A 698 -5.40 -31.97 29.03
CA ILE A 698 -5.85 -31.20 30.20
C ILE A 698 -6.55 -32.11 31.20
N GLU A 699 -6.20 -31.98 32.48
CA GLU A 699 -6.77 -32.83 33.55
C GLU A 699 -8.18 -32.41 33.96
N ARG A 700 -8.45 -31.09 33.91
CA ARG A 700 -9.70 -30.50 34.40
C ARG A 700 -10.43 -29.81 33.24
N PRO A 701 -11.65 -30.26 32.88
CA PRO A 701 -12.46 -29.59 31.89
C PRO A 701 -12.77 -28.14 32.26
N VAL A 702 -12.55 -27.22 31.31
CA VAL A 702 -12.54 -25.78 31.57
C VAL A 702 -12.97 -24.98 30.33
N PHE A 703 -13.84 -23.99 30.54
CA PHE A 703 -13.97 -22.85 29.66
C PHE A 703 -12.85 -21.86 29.94
N ARG A 704 -12.07 -21.51 28.92
CA ARG A 704 -11.09 -20.42 28.99
C ARG A 704 -11.00 -19.66 27.68
N ALA A 705 -10.18 -18.62 27.63
CA ALA A 705 -9.97 -17.86 26.41
C ALA A 705 -9.41 -18.74 25.27
N SER A 706 -8.40 -19.54 25.54
CA SER A 706 -7.92 -20.48 24.52
C SER A 706 -8.91 -21.64 24.34
N PRO A 707 -9.33 -21.97 23.11
CA PRO A 707 -10.21 -23.11 22.89
C PRO A 707 -9.69 -24.40 23.51
N THR A 708 -10.61 -25.23 24.00
CA THR A 708 -10.35 -26.56 24.55
C THR A 708 -11.24 -27.57 23.86
N TYR A 709 -10.80 -28.82 23.80
CA TYR A 709 -11.49 -29.88 23.08
C TYR A 709 -11.69 -31.10 23.97
N TYR A 710 -12.82 -31.78 23.84
CA TYR A 710 -13.18 -32.92 24.67
C TYR A 710 -13.81 -34.03 23.83
N CYS A 711 -13.33 -35.27 23.98
CA CYS A 711 -13.99 -36.45 23.46
C CYS A 711 -14.94 -36.98 24.53
N VAL A 712 -16.23 -37.12 24.20
CA VAL A 712 -17.27 -37.58 25.13
C VAL A 712 -17.48 -39.08 24.97
N GLU A 713 -17.57 -39.80 26.10
CA GLU A 713 -17.80 -41.24 26.15
C GLU A 713 -19.15 -41.61 25.51
N GLY A 714 -19.18 -42.69 24.71
CA GLY A 714 -20.33 -43.04 23.88
C GLY A 714 -21.51 -43.60 24.70
N ALA A 715 -22.59 -42.84 24.82
CA ALA A 715 -23.93 -43.44 24.93
C ALA A 715 -24.37 -43.88 23.53
N VAL A 716 -23.95 -45.07 23.11
CA VAL A 716 -24.70 -45.81 22.10
C VAL A 716 -25.94 -46.30 22.84
N ASP A 717 -27.04 -45.57 22.72
CA ASP A 717 -28.35 -46.09 23.13
C ASP A 717 -28.66 -47.29 22.24
N GLY A 718 -28.41 -48.48 22.78
CA GLY A 718 -28.79 -49.74 22.18
C GLY A 718 -30.30 -49.87 22.17
N SER A 719 -30.83 -50.32 21.02
CA SER A 719 -32.07 -51.08 20.90
C SER A 719 -33.26 -50.59 21.74
N ARG A 720 -34.12 -49.79 21.11
CA ARG A 720 -35.56 -50.09 21.18
C ARG A 720 -36.06 -50.39 19.79
N ASP A 721 -36.20 -51.69 19.56
CA ASP A 721 -37.12 -52.25 18.59
C ASP A 721 -38.44 -51.47 18.59
N LEU A 722 -38.77 -50.88 17.44
CA LEU A 722 -40.16 -50.66 17.05
C LEU A 722 -40.50 -51.70 15.98
N CYS A 723 -40.62 -52.95 16.44
CA CYS A 723 -41.53 -53.92 15.86
C CYS A 723 -42.91 -53.69 16.47
N VAL A 724 -43.81 -53.01 15.74
CA VAL A 724 -45.28 -53.10 15.82
C VAL A 724 -45.77 -52.71 14.42
N SER A 725 -45.93 -53.64 13.46
CA SER A 725 -47.18 -54.34 13.11
C SER A 725 -48.41 -53.41 12.93
N GLY A 726 -48.86 -53.26 11.68
CA GLY A 726 -50.11 -52.56 11.33
C GLY A 726 -50.06 -51.90 9.97
#